data_AF-A0AAN9BNZ9-F1
#
_entry.id   AF-A0AAN9BNZ9-F1
#
_cell.length_a   1.000
_cell.length_b   1.000
_cell.length_c   1.000
_cell.angle_alpha   90.00
_cell.angle_beta   90.00
_cell.angle_gamma   90.00
#
_symmetry.space_group_name_H-M   'P 1'
#
loop_
_entity.id
_entity.type
_entity.pdbx_description
1 polymer ?
#
loop_
_entity_poly.entity_id
_entity_poly.type
_entity_poly.pdbx_seq_one_letter_code
_entity_poly.pdbx_strand_id
1 'polypeptide(L)'
;MSTSDPQPGKEKPHLLRKASNQKMALKEKIVQIYEAFFQGEDPSYGNPNFWDELFLLKVNTTFLETEIEKLNGEGLVNMKDNFNLLFFRATECLKQENPIRVVNAMQTLCALVRGIFRKSHGSCGFDVINLLVGFDSAETVMQTLVECLNAFLTGDHPSGLKLLTLKFLLILITATDNVSQNTLLEYVMMNSVFEAVVQILGHPTQRQLLGHDAALVLTLLVQYRKYESANPYVVKLSILDDELALTGYAQVISVLLADFNREYEKQSTEVHTGGWFSALASMVGNMFVPEERQIELVRAKDSLLLALYEAIHLNRNFITALTHSHTPSTPATPPSSPSPPSSPGADPTSNPKEPPPLTLETASASHPTSLLVTFLQYSSIVIQDTKDSIRYNNAKLCFIILTCISEDQYANSLMHDANMTFRVPLHRMPMRHRKAKVEISPPLRPLVCSLLDLMVEFVMSHMMKTFPMELYLRGLGIIHRVLCYQKKLRVRIQYPWKELWTALINLLKFLLSHETQLAKKHNVFHLCSKIVNVFNLFITYGDTFLPNPNSYDELYYEIIRMHQTFGNLYSMALRYTTTESEHKDSAARLTNHLVNVRAIINHFTPKVDSWAAAHQQSSLTEEQVLEVVRGNYDTLTLKLQDSLDQFERYTEKPKEVPFFTNLVRSIICDVRKSVSNLSTQHQELLQELSTIS
;
A
#
# COMPACT_ATOMS: atom_id res chain seq x y z
N MET A 1 -20.50 -79.13 81.46
CA MET A 1 -20.31 -77.82 82.12
C MET A 1 -19.94 -76.85 81.02
N SER A 2 -20.94 -76.25 80.37
CA SER A 2 -21.50 -74.92 80.69
C SER A 2 -20.91 -73.91 79.70
N THR A 3 -21.72 -73.52 78.69
CA THR A 3 -22.32 -72.16 78.50
C THR A 3 -21.43 -71.28 77.60
N SER A 4 -21.89 -70.55 76.58
CA SER A 4 -23.23 -70.22 76.05
C SER A 4 -23.08 -69.35 74.78
N ASP A 5 -24.02 -69.53 73.84
CA ASP A 5 -24.39 -68.82 72.58
C ASP A 5 -24.46 -67.25 72.60
N PRO A 6 -24.74 -66.48 71.49
CA PRO A 6 -25.52 -66.84 70.27
C PRO A 6 -25.14 -66.26 68.86
N GLN A 7 -25.77 -66.84 67.82
CA GLN A 7 -26.02 -66.37 66.42
C GLN A 7 -26.92 -65.08 66.32
N PRO A 8 -27.28 -64.50 65.13
CA PRO A 8 -26.92 -64.79 63.72
C PRO A 8 -26.53 -63.57 62.85
N GLY A 9 -25.69 -63.77 61.83
CA GLY A 9 -25.50 -62.82 60.71
C GLY A 9 -26.25 -63.31 59.45
N LYS A 10 -27.15 -62.48 58.91
CA LYS A 10 -27.89 -62.72 57.65
C LYS A 10 -27.29 -61.91 56.49
N GLU A 11 -27.30 -62.56 55.33
CA GLU A 11 -27.35 -62.03 53.95
C GLU A 11 -26.10 -61.31 53.37
N LYS A 12 -25.35 -62.05 52.53
CA LYS A 12 -24.71 -61.53 51.31
C LYS A 12 -25.54 -62.03 50.13
N PRO A 13 -25.93 -61.17 49.18
CA PRO A 13 -25.17 -61.16 47.93
C PRO A 13 -25.08 -59.81 47.18
N HIS A 14 -24.09 -59.74 46.30
CA HIS A 14 -23.91 -58.84 45.16
C HIS A 14 -23.76 -57.32 45.39
N LEU A 15 -22.54 -56.82 45.12
CA LEU A 15 -22.37 -55.60 44.34
C LEU A 15 -21.24 -55.78 43.31
N LEU A 16 -21.58 -55.39 42.08
CA LEU A 16 -20.87 -55.64 40.83
C LEU A 16 -19.46 -55.03 40.81
N ARG A 17 -18.50 -55.81 40.33
CA ARG A 17 -17.23 -55.31 39.79
C ARG A 17 -17.55 -54.48 38.54
N LYS A 18 -17.61 -53.15 38.67
CA LYS A 18 -17.45 -52.27 37.51
C LYS A 18 -15.97 -52.27 37.12
N ALA A 19 -15.66 -52.93 36.01
CA ALA A 19 -14.39 -52.79 35.34
C ALA A 19 -14.16 -51.31 35.01
N SER A 20 -13.11 -50.72 35.58
CA SER A 20 -12.58 -49.43 35.14
C SER A 20 -11.87 -49.63 33.80
N ASN A 21 -12.66 -49.66 32.73
CA ASN A 21 -12.17 -49.45 31.37
C ASN A 21 -12.24 -47.94 31.08
N GLN A 22 -11.39 -47.15 31.72
CA GLN A 22 -10.95 -45.90 31.14
C GLN A 22 -9.51 -46.11 30.67
N LYS A 23 -9.33 -46.39 29.37
CA LYS A 23 -8.06 -46.11 28.71
C LYS A 23 -7.77 -44.64 28.98
N MET A 24 -6.85 -44.34 29.90
CA MET A 24 -6.30 -43.00 30.04
C MET A 24 -5.78 -42.62 28.66
N ALA A 25 -6.36 -41.58 28.06
CA ALA A 25 -5.83 -41.03 26.83
C ALA A 25 -4.37 -40.64 27.11
N LEU A 26 -3.43 -41.13 26.30
CA LEU A 26 -2.02 -40.75 26.39
C LEU A 26 -1.95 -39.23 26.16
N LYS A 27 -1.76 -38.46 27.24
CA LYS A 27 -1.57 -37.00 27.18
C LYS A 27 -0.09 -36.70 26.93
N GLU A 28 0.20 -35.77 26.02
CA GLU A 28 1.55 -35.30 25.75
C GLU A 28 2.21 -34.74 27.04
N LYS A 29 3.50 -35.01 27.27
CA LYS A 29 4.24 -34.52 28.46
C LYS A 29 4.15 -33.00 28.60
N ILE A 30 4.25 -32.26 27.50
CA ILE A 30 4.16 -30.79 27.48
C ILE A 30 2.81 -30.27 27.98
N VAL A 31 1.72 -30.95 27.61
CA VAL A 31 0.36 -30.60 28.04
C VAL A 31 0.20 -30.79 29.55
N GLN A 32 0.73 -31.89 30.10
CA GLN A 32 0.69 -32.15 31.54
C GLN A 32 1.47 -31.09 32.33
N ILE A 33 2.64 -30.66 31.82
CA ILE A 33 3.44 -29.60 32.44
C ILE A 33 2.68 -28.27 32.43
N TYR A 34 2.06 -27.90 31.30
CA TYR A 34 1.23 -26.70 31.24
C TYR A 34 0.03 -26.79 32.19
N GLU A 35 -0.69 -27.92 32.24
CA GLU A 35 -1.78 -28.12 33.20
C GLU A 35 -1.34 -27.88 34.65
N ALA A 36 -0.16 -28.37 35.07
CA ALA A 36 0.39 -28.13 36.39
C ALA A 36 0.70 -26.63 36.62
N PHE A 37 1.36 -25.98 35.64
CA PHE A 37 1.60 -24.55 35.70
C PHE A 37 0.31 -23.74 35.86
N PHE A 38 -0.77 -24.09 35.14
CA PHE A 38 -2.07 -23.42 35.20
C PHE A 38 -2.93 -23.77 36.42
N GLN A 39 -2.55 -24.80 37.18
CA GLN A 39 -3.13 -25.13 38.49
C GLN A 39 -2.48 -24.37 39.65
N GLY A 40 -1.48 -23.51 39.36
CA GLY A 40 -0.75 -22.75 40.36
C GLY A 40 0.45 -23.51 40.96
N GLU A 41 0.79 -24.68 40.40
CA GLU A 41 1.95 -25.45 40.82
C GLU A 41 3.23 -24.93 40.15
N ASP A 42 4.38 -25.11 40.80
CA ASP A 42 5.70 -24.94 40.19
C ASP A 42 6.30 -26.32 39.89
N PRO A 43 6.09 -26.87 38.69
CA PRO A 43 6.62 -28.19 38.31
C PRO A 43 8.15 -28.22 38.19
N SER A 44 8.84 -27.07 38.28
CA SER A 44 10.30 -27.00 38.30
C SER A 44 10.90 -27.28 39.68
N TYR A 45 10.08 -27.25 40.74
CA TYR A 45 10.55 -27.44 42.10
C TYR A 45 11.22 -28.81 42.29
N GLY A 46 12.48 -28.79 42.76
CA GLY A 46 13.24 -30.01 43.03
C GLY A 46 13.88 -30.70 41.81
N ASN A 47 13.73 -30.15 40.59
CA ASN A 47 14.41 -30.66 39.39
C ASN A 47 15.29 -29.57 38.73
N PRO A 48 16.62 -29.62 38.90
CA PRO A 48 17.53 -28.61 38.35
C PRO A 48 17.56 -28.60 36.82
N ASN A 49 17.23 -29.71 36.15
CA ASN A 49 17.25 -29.84 34.70
C ASN A 49 15.87 -29.62 34.06
N PHE A 50 14.86 -29.24 34.85
CA PHE A 50 13.48 -29.14 34.38
C PHE A 50 13.32 -28.25 33.15
N TRP A 51 13.90 -27.05 33.18
CA TRP A 51 13.77 -26.07 32.10
C TRP A 51 14.45 -26.54 30.82
N ASP A 52 15.60 -27.17 30.96
CA ASP A 52 16.36 -27.78 29.88
C ASP A 52 15.60 -28.93 29.21
N GLU A 53 14.88 -29.74 29.99
CA GLU A 53 13.97 -30.77 29.46
C GLU A 53 12.71 -30.16 28.84
N LEU A 54 12.12 -29.14 29.47
CA LEU A 54 10.91 -28.48 29.00
C LEU A 54 11.11 -27.92 27.59
N PHE A 55 12.18 -27.17 27.36
CA PHE A 55 12.45 -26.55 26.07
C PHE A 55 12.91 -27.54 24.99
N LEU A 56 13.22 -28.81 25.34
CA LEU A 56 13.38 -29.87 24.34
C LEU A 56 12.04 -30.41 23.82
N LEU A 57 10.95 -30.21 24.57
CA LEU A 57 9.62 -30.66 24.15
C LEU A 57 9.03 -29.70 23.12
N LYS A 58 8.40 -30.26 22.09
CA LYS A 58 7.64 -29.48 21.11
C LYS A 58 6.54 -28.68 21.80
N VAL A 59 6.52 -27.37 21.58
CA VAL A 59 5.54 -26.47 22.16
C VAL A 59 4.15 -26.73 21.57
N ASN A 60 3.16 -26.87 22.45
CA ASN A 60 1.75 -26.88 22.06
C ASN A 60 1.16 -25.48 22.24
N THR A 61 1.40 -24.60 21.25
CA THR A 61 0.99 -23.18 21.30
C THR A 61 -0.52 -23.03 21.41
N THR A 62 -1.28 -23.86 20.70
CA THR A 62 -2.75 -23.86 20.73
C THR A 62 -3.28 -24.15 22.13
N PHE A 63 -2.72 -25.17 22.81
CA PHE A 63 -3.11 -25.50 24.18
C PHE A 63 -2.77 -24.35 25.14
N LEU A 64 -1.54 -23.84 25.08
CA LEU A 64 -1.08 -22.74 25.94
C LEU A 64 -1.96 -21.48 25.79
N GLU A 65 -2.23 -21.05 24.55
CA GLU A 65 -3.11 -19.92 24.28
C GLU A 65 -4.55 -20.17 24.75
N THR A 66 -5.06 -21.40 24.59
CA THR A 66 -6.42 -21.77 25.01
C THR A 66 -6.56 -21.78 26.54
N GLU A 67 -5.56 -22.25 27.29
CA GLU A 67 -5.60 -22.19 28.76
C GLU A 67 -5.57 -20.75 29.27
N ILE A 68 -4.74 -19.88 28.68
CA ILE A 68 -4.75 -18.44 29.00
C ILE A 68 -6.13 -17.84 28.64
N GLU A 69 -6.73 -18.26 27.54
CA GLU A 69 -8.06 -17.82 27.11
C GLU A 69 -9.19 -18.26 28.08
N LYS A 70 -8.98 -19.31 28.89
CA LYS A 70 -9.96 -19.73 29.92
C LYS A 70 -9.92 -18.87 31.17
N LEU A 71 -8.78 -18.21 31.47
CA LEU A 71 -8.63 -17.40 32.67
C LEU A 71 -9.43 -16.09 32.59
N ASN A 72 -9.99 -15.66 33.72
CA ASN A 72 -10.56 -14.33 33.91
C ASN A 72 -9.48 -13.37 34.45
N GLY A 73 -9.81 -12.08 34.64
CA GLY A 73 -8.83 -11.09 35.10
C GLY A 73 -8.16 -11.42 36.44
N GLU A 74 -8.92 -11.92 37.41
CA GLU A 74 -8.39 -12.36 38.71
C GLU A 74 -7.51 -13.61 38.58
N GLY A 75 -7.95 -14.59 37.78
CA GLY A 75 -7.17 -15.78 37.46
C GLY A 75 -5.83 -15.43 36.81
N LEU A 76 -5.79 -14.47 35.88
CA LEU A 76 -4.53 -14.01 35.29
C LEU A 76 -3.60 -13.44 36.35
N VAL A 77 -4.09 -12.56 37.23
CA VAL A 77 -3.28 -11.97 38.30
C VAL A 77 -2.76 -13.02 39.28
N ASN A 78 -3.56 -14.03 39.62
CA ASN A 78 -3.13 -15.13 40.49
C ASN A 78 -2.03 -16.00 39.86
N MET A 79 -2.00 -16.07 38.53
CA MET A 79 -0.99 -16.82 37.77
C MET A 79 0.24 -15.99 37.42
N LYS A 80 0.33 -14.75 37.92
CA LYS A 80 1.41 -13.80 37.62
C LYS A 80 2.80 -14.42 37.78
N ASP A 81 3.09 -15.00 38.94
CA ASP A 81 4.44 -15.52 39.25
C ASP A 81 4.84 -16.65 38.29
N ASN A 82 3.87 -17.49 37.88
CA ASN A 82 4.09 -18.56 36.91
C ASN A 82 4.37 -18.01 35.50
N PHE A 83 3.65 -16.96 35.08
CA PHE A 83 3.93 -16.29 33.80
C PHE A 83 5.29 -15.59 33.80
N ASN A 84 5.61 -14.87 34.88
CA ASN A 84 6.90 -14.21 35.09
C ASN A 84 8.05 -15.24 34.98
N LEU A 85 7.93 -16.37 35.69
CA LEU A 85 8.92 -17.43 35.69
C LEU A 85 9.09 -18.07 34.31
N LEU A 86 7.99 -18.42 33.63
CA LEU A 86 8.03 -19.04 32.30
C LEU A 86 8.61 -18.08 31.25
N PHE A 87 8.24 -16.79 31.28
CA PHE A 87 8.78 -15.77 30.39
C PHE A 87 10.28 -15.55 30.62
N PHE A 88 10.70 -15.42 31.89
CA PHE A 88 12.10 -15.27 32.27
C PHE A 88 12.93 -16.47 31.79
N ARG A 89 12.49 -17.70 32.09
CA ARG A 89 13.22 -18.92 31.73
C ARG A 89 13.27 -19.15 30.23
N ALA A 90 12.21 -18.82 29.50
CA ALA A 90 12.23 -18.85 28.05
C ALA A 90 13.21 -17.82 27.47
N THR A 91 13.28 -16.62 28.04
CA THR A 91 14.25 -15.58 27.64
C THR A 91 15.69 -16.02 27.92
N GLU A 92 15.98 -16.59 29.08
CA GLU A 92 17.32 -17.14 29.39
C GLU A 92 17.70 -18.31 28.47
N CYS A 93 16.72 -19.13 28.06
CA CYS A 93 16.95 -20.23 27.15
C CYS A 93 17.41 -19.75 25.75
N LEU A 94 17.06 -18.53 25.34
CA LEU A 94 17.52 -17.95 24.06
C LEU A 94 19.05 -17.78 24.01
N LYS A 95 19.74 -17.71 25.15
CA LYS A 95 21.21 -17.62 25.23
C LYS A 95 21.90 -18.96 25.00
N GLN A 96 21.15 -20.08 25.01
CA GLN A 96 21.73 -21.40 24.86
C GLN A 96 22.07 -21.72 23.40
N GLU A 97 23.03 -22.62 23.18
CA GLU A 97 23.46 -23.02 21.83
C GLU A 97 22.51 -24.02 21.15
N ASN A 98 21.66 -24.72 21.93
CA ASN A 98 20.82 -25.78 21.37
C ASN A 98 19.66 -25.17 20.54
N PRO A 99 19.62 -25.39 19.21
CA PRO A 99 18.67 -24.70 18.34
C PRO A 99 17.23 -25.14 18.56
N ILE A 100 16.99 -26.40 18.97
CA ILE A 100 15.64 -26.90 19.29
C ILE A 100 15.09 -26.17 20.51
N ARG A 101 15.92 -26.04 21.56
CA ARG A 101 15.54 -25.32 22.78
C ARG A 101 15.24 -23.86 22.50
N VAL A 102 16.09 -23.18 21.73
CA VAL A 102 15.89 -21.78 21.32
C VAL A 102 14.58 -21.60 20.56
N VAL A 103 14.30 -22.45 19.56
CA VAL A 103 13.06 -22.37 18.78
C VAL A 103 11.82 -22.62 19.63
N ASN A 104 11.85 -23.63 20.50
CA ASN A 104 10.74 -23.91 21.40
C ASN A 104 10.55 -22.78 22.42
N ALA A 105 11.61 -22.26 23.03
CA ALA A 105 11.52 -21.11 23.93
C ALA A 105 10.91 -19.87 23.25
N MET A 106 11.33 -19.57 22.02
CA MET A 106 10.77 -18.47 21.22
C MET A 106 9.27 -18.67 20.93
N GLN A 107 8.85 -19.90 20.60
CA GLN A 107 7.43 -20.21 20.39
C GLN A 107 6.60 -20.09 21.67
N THR A 108 7.16 -20.48 22.83
CA THR A 108 6.53 -20.28 24.12
C THR A 108 6.33 -18.79 24.41
N LEU A 109 7.33 -17.94 24.12
CA LEU A 109 7.21 -16.48 24.23
C LEU A 109 6.12 -15.93 23.29
N CYS A 110 6.07 -16.38 22.04
CA CYS A 110 5.01 -16.01 21.09
C CYS A 110 3.61 -16.28 21.65
N ALA A 111 3.40 -17.50 22.17
CA ALA A 111 2.10 -17.94 22.70
C ALA A 111 1.73 -17.20 23.99
N LEU A 112 2.69 -16.97 24.90
CA LEU A 112 2.48 -16.21 26.14
C LEU A 112 2.06 -14.77 25.86
N VAL A 113 2.85 -14.04 25.07
CA VAL A 113 2.57 -12.65 24.71
C VAL A 113 1.20 -12.56 24.04
N ARG A 114 0.95 -13.40 23.04
CA ARG A 114 -0.34 -13.39 22.34
C ARG A 114 -1.52 -13.70 23.24
N GLY A 115 -1.43 -14.75 24.06
CA GLY A 115 -2.50 -15.16 24.96
C GLY A 115 -2.86 -14.07 25.96
N ILE A 116 -1.85 -13.47 26.60
CA ILE A 116 -2.05 -12.44 27.62
C ILE A 116 -2.59 -11.15 27.01
N PHE A 117 -2.02 -10.67 25.91
CA PHE A 117 -2.50 -9.44 25.28
C PHE A 117 -3.89 -9.59 24.69
N ARG A 118 -4.24 -10.75 24.14
CA ARG A 118 -5.61 -11.02 23.67
C ARG A 118 -6.64 -10.85 24.80
N LYS A 119 -6.26 -11.11 26.06
CA LYS A 119 -7.09 -10.88 27.25
C LYS A 119 -7.08 -9.44 27.75
N SER A 120 -5.99 -8.69 27.57
CA SER A 120 -5.93 -7.28 27.97
C SER A 120 -6.85 -6.36 27.16
N HIS A 121 -7.38 -6.81 26.01
CA HIS A 121 -8.41 -6.09 25.27
C HIS A 121 -9.81 -6.15 25.93
N GLY A 122 -10.01 -7.02 26.93
CA GLY A 122 -11.20 -7.03 27.77
C GLY A 122 -11.10 -5.99 28.90
N SER A 123 -12.20 -5.70 29.60
CA SER A 123 -12.28 -4.76 30.74
C SER A 123 -11.46 -5.16 31.98
N CYS A 124 -10.43 -5.99 31.82
CA CYS A 124 -9.58 -6.47 32.89
C CYS A 124 -8.46 -5.46 33.14
N GLY A 125 -8.53 -4.71 34.24
CA GLY A 125 -7.58 -3.65 34.59
C GLY A 125 -6.22 -4.12 35.11
N PHE A 126 -5.63 -5.18 34.53
CA PHE A 126 -4.28 -5.65 34.90
C PHE A 126 -3.20 -5.03 34.02
N ASP A 127 -1.99 -4.91 34.57
CA ASP A 127 -0.81 -4.42 33.84
C ASP A 127 -0.09 -5.59 33.14
N VAL A 128 0.03 -5.51 31.82
CA VAL A 128 0.60 -6.60 31.01
C VAL A 128 2.11 -6.79 31.25
N ILE A 129 2.85 -5.70 31.51
CA ILE A 129 4.29 -5.78 31.81
C ILE A 129 4.48 -6.50 33.13
N ASN A 130 3.72 -6.11 34.15
CA ASN A 130 3.78 -6.75 35.46
C ASN A 130 3.39 -8.24 35.39
N LEU A 131 2.44 -8.59 34.51
CA LEU A 131 1.97 -9.95 34.34
C LEU A 131 2.96 -10.86 33.59
N LEU A 132 3.61 -10.34 32.55
CA LEU A 132 4.57 -11.10 31.74
C LEU A 132 5.96 -11.18 32.38
N VAL A 133 6.45 -10.08 32.93
CA VAL A 133 7.87 -9.93 33.30
C VAL A 133 8.06 -9.46 34.74
N GLY A 134 7.10 -8.70 35.28
CA GLY A 134 7.18 -8.12 36.61
C GLY A 134 7.98 -6.81 36.59
N PHE A 135 7.50 -5.79 37.33
CA PHE A 135 8.09 -4.45 37.25
C PHE A 135 9.57 -4.41 37.66
N ASP A 136 9.96 -5.17 38.68
CA ASP A 136 11.32 -5.13 39.24
C ASP A 136 12.38 -5.67 38.27
N SER A 137 11.99 -6.60 37.39
CA SER A 137 12.89 -7.27 36.44
C SER A 137 12.68 -6.86 34.99
N ALA A 138 11.62 -6.08 34.69
CA ALA A 138 11.18 -5.76 33.33
C ALA A 138 12.30 -5.19 32.45
N GLU A 139 13.04 -4.18 32.94
CA GLU A 139 14.12 -3.55 32.17
C GLU A 139 15.21 -4.56 31.79
N THR A 140 15.74 -5.31 32.78
CA THR A 140 16.83 -6.27 32.57
C THR A 140 16.44 -7.44 31.65
N VAL A 141 15.24 -7.99 31.82
CA VAL A 141 14.76 -9.14 31.05
C VAL A 141 14.39 -8.71 29.63
N MET A 142 13.75 -7.55 29.46
CA MET A 142 13.42 -7.03 28.13
C MET A 142 14.65 -6.58 27.36
N GLN A 143 15.66 -5.99 28.03
CA GLN A 143 16.96 -5.72 27.41
C GLN A 143 17.59 -7.01 26.90
N THR A 144 17.71 -8.02 27.77
CA THR A 144 18.24 -9.34 27.41
C THR A 144 17.50 -9.95 26.22
N LEU A 145 16.17 -9.87 26.23
CA LEU A 145 15.34 -10.37 25.15
C LEU A 145 15.69 -9.67 23.83
N VAL A 146 15.67 -8.33 23.79
CA VAL A 146 15.94 -7.58 22.55
C VAL A 146 17.38 -7.80 22.06
N GLU A 147 18.36 -7.92 22.95
CA GLU A 147 19.73 -8.29 22.61
C GLU A 147 19.80 -9.67 21.93
N CYS A 148 19.10 -10.67 22.45
CA CYS A 148 19.01 -12.00 21.82
C CYS A 148 18.34 -11.93 20.44
N LEU A 149 17.25 -11.17 20.30
CA LEU A 149 16.58 -10.98 19.00
C LEU A 149 17.53 -10.33 17.98
N ASN A 150 18.28 -9.31 18.38
CA ASN A 150 19.29 -8.67 17.54
C ASN A 150 20.39 -9.67 17.14
N ALA A 151 20.90 -10.47 18.08
CA ALA A 151 21.89 -11.50 17.79
C ALA A 151 21.38 -12.53 16.77
N PHE A 152 20.11 -12.97 16.89
CA PHE A 152 19.53 -13.91 15.93
C PHE A 152 19.38 -13.32 14.52
N LEU A 153 18.94 -12.07 14.41
CA LEU A 153 18.74 -11.41 13.12
C LEU A 153 20.07 -11.13 12.41
N THR A 154 21.10 -10.70 13.15
CA THR A 154 22.41 -10.30 12.60
C THR A 154 23.39 -11.46 12.45
N GLY A 155 23.31 -12.47 13.33
CA GLY A 155 24.20 -13.62 13.37
C GLY A 155 23.99 -14.65 12.25
N ASP A 156 24.85 -15.67 12.23
CA ASP A 156 24.78 -16.78 11.27
C ASP A 156 23.83 -17.87 11.77
N HIS A 157 22.53 -17.59 11.68
CA HIS A 157 21.46 -18.49 12.08
C HIS A 157 20.59 -18.88 10.88
N PRO A 158 19.94 -20.07 10.91
CA PRO A 158 19.03 -20.51 9.86
C PRO A 158 17.96 -19.48 9.55
N SER A 159 17.59 -19.35 8.28
CA SER A 159 16.61 -18.35 7.83
C SER A 159 15.26 -18.49 8.55
N GLY A 160 14.86 -19.72 8.89
CA GLY A 160 13.63 -19.95 9.64
C GLY A 160 13.67 -19.42 11.08
N LEU A 161 14.83 -19.42 11.77
CA LEU A 161 14.95 -18.77 13.10
C LEU A 161 14.89 -17.25 12.98
N LYS A 162 15.52 -16.67 11.96
CA LYS A 162 15.42 -15.23 11.69
C LYS A 162 13.99 -14.81 11.37
N LEU A 163 13.29 -15.61 10.55
CA LEU A 163 11.86 -15.41 10.26
C LEU A 163 11.02 -15.47 11.53
N LEU A 164 11.21 -16.50 12.36
CA LEU A 164 10.50 -16.62 13.64
C LEU A 164 10.75 -15.42 14.56
N THR A 165 11.99 -14.91 14.58
CA THR A 165 12.38 -13.71 15.33
C THR A 165 11.62 -12.47 14.86
N LEU A 166 11.52 -12.25 13.53
CA LEU A 166 10.71 -11.16 12.96
C LEU A 166 9.22 -11.35 13.27
N LYS A 167 8.69 -12.58 13.23
CA LYS A 167 7.30 -12.86 13.61
C LYS A 167 7.05 -12.56 15.10
N PHE A 168 7.97 -12.90 15.98
CA PHE A 168 7.88 -12.56 17.39
C PHE A 168 7.90 -11.04 17.62
N LEU A 169 8.78 -10.30 16.92
CA LEU A 169 8.76 -8.83 16.95
C LEU A 169 7.41 -8.27 16.47
N LEU A 170 6.82 -8.80 15.41
CA LEU A 170 5.50 -8.39 14.96
C LEU A 170 4.41 -8.68 16.01
N ILE A 171 4.49 -9.82 16.72
CA ILE A 171 3.58 -10.13 17.83
C ILE A 171 3.74 -9.11 18.96
N LEU A 172 4.96 -8.78 19.35
CA LEU A 172 5.23 -7.75 20.36
C LEU A 172 4.70 -6.37 19.94
N ILE A 173 4.94 -5.96 18.69
CA ILE A 173 4.54 -4.64 18.17
C ILE A 173 3.02 -4.53 18.07
N THR A 174 2.36 -5.57 17.58
CA THR A 174 0.91 -5.59 17.34
C THR A 174 0.11 -6.03 18.54
N ALA A 175 0.72 -6.12 19.72
CA ALA A 175 0.10 -6.62 20.94
C ALA A 175 -1.13 -5.79 21.39
N THR A 176 -1.20 -4.49 21.06
CA THR A 176 -2.36 -3.62 21.32
C THR A 176 -3.01 -3.15 20.01
N ASP A 177 -4.26 -2.67 20.06
CA ASP A 177 -4.95 -2.11 18.88
C ASP A 177 -4.38 -0.78 18.43
N ASN A 178 -3.80 -0.03 19.37
CA ASN A 178 -3.11 1.22 19.11
C ASN A 178 -1.63 1.05 19.48
N VAL A 179 -0.75 1.03 18.48
CA VAL A 179 0.69 0.87 18.66
C VAL A 179 1.25 1.86 19.69
N SER A 180 0.78 3.12 19.71
CA SER A 180 1.24 4.15 20.66
C SER A 180 0.90 3.87 22.12
N GLN A 181 -0.09 3.00 22.38
CA GLN A 181 -0.48 2.57 23.73
C GLN A 181 0.28 1.32 24.20
N ASN A 182 1.08 0.70 23.33
CA ASN A 182 1.87 -0.48 23.68
C ASN A 182 3.12 -0.07 24.49
N THR A 183 3.04 -0.14 25.81
CA THR A 183 4.16 0.24 26.70
C THR A 183 5.36 -0.70 26.60
N LEU A 184 5.19 -1.96 26.17
CA LEU A 184 6.33 -2.86 25.93
C LEU A 184 7.27 -2.35 24.84
N LEU A 185 6.76 -1.55 23.90
CA LEU A 185 7.59 -1.00 22.85
C LEU A 185 8.61 0.02 23.36
N GLU A 186 8.44 0.59 24.56
CA GLU A 186 9.46 1.46 25.15
C GLU A 186 10.81 0.74 25.28
N TYR A 187 10.81 -0.55 25.69
CA TYR A 187 12.03 -1.35 25.76
C TYR A 187 12.65 -1.66 24.38
N VAL A 188 11.82 -1.83 23.35
CA VAL A 188 12.26 -2.02 21.96
C VAL A 188 12.79 -0.71 21.35
N MET A 189 12.26 0.43 21.78
CA MET A 189 12.77 1.75 21.40
C MET A 189 14.14 2.02 22.03
N MET A 190 14.34 1.62 23.29
CA MET A 190 15.62 1.77 24.00
C MET A 190 16.73 0.90 23.41
N ASN A 191 16.47 -0.39 23.18
CA ASN A 191 17.48 -1.36 22.76
C ASN A 191 17.59 -1.54 21.24
N SER A 192 16.71 -0.89 20.47
CA SER A 192 16.66 -0.77 19.00
C SER A 192 17.02 -2.02 18.17
N VAL A 193 16.06 -2.51 17.38
CA VAL A 193 16.28 -3.55 16.35
C VAL A 193 16.53 -2.97 14.94
N PHE A 194 16.74 -1.66 14.84
CA PHE A 194 16.83 -0.95 13.56
C PHE A 194 17.98 -1.47 12.69
N GLU A 195 19.19 -1.61 13.25
CA GLU A 195 20.37 -2.00 12.46
C GLU A 195 20.26 -3.43 11.93
N ALA A 196 19.68 -4.33 12.73
CA ALA A 196 19.41 -5.69 12.31
C ALA A 196 18.43 -5.75 11.13
N VAL A 197 17.39 -4.92 11.15
CA VAL A 197 16.43 -4.82 10.05
C VAL A 197 17.06 -4.22 8.80
N VAL A 198 17.88 -3.18 8.93
CA VAL A 198 18.63 -2.56 7.83
C VAL A 198 19.59 -3.56 7.19
N GLN A 199 20.33 -4.34 7.99
CA GLN A 199 21.23 -5.38 7.50
C GLN A 199 20.48 -6.45 6.68
N ILE A 200 19.31 -6.89 7.13
CA ILE A 200 18.46 -7.84 6.39
C ILE A 200 18.05 -7.27 5.02
N LEU A 201 17.66 -5.99 4.98
CA LEU A 201 17.24 -5.32 3.73
C LEU A 201 18.42 -5.14 2.77
N GLY A 202 19.61 -4.83 3.30
CA GLY A 202 20.85 -4.70 2.52
C GLY A 202 21.36 -6.02 1.95
N HIS A 203 21.12 -7.14 2.64
CA HIS A 203 21.63 -8.45 2.22
C HIS A 203 20.73 -9.14 1.18
N PRO A 204 21.20 -9.45 -0.05
CA PRO A 204 20.35 -9.95 -1.15
C PRO A 204 19.54 -11.21 -0.83
N THR A 205 20.17 -12.25 -0.26
CA THR A 205 19.51 -13.52 0.07
C THR A 205 18.50 -13.37 1.21
N GLN A 206 18.88 -12.68 2.30
CA GLN A 206 18.00 -12.46 3.44
C GLN A 206 16.82 -11.58 3.04
N ARG A 207 17.03 -10.54 2.24
CA ARG A 207 15.97 -9.68 1.71
C ARG A 207 14.87 -10.46 1.00
N GLN A 208 15.21 -11.45 0.17
CA GLN A 208 14.21 -12.24 -0.55
C GLN A 208 13.29 -13.04 0.37
N LEU A 209 13.84 -13.58 1.47
CA LEU A 209 13.11 -14.44 2.40
C LEU A 209 12.42 -13.67 3.54
N LEU A 210 13.09 -12.63 4.05
CA LEU A 210 12.75 -11.94 5.30
C LEU A 210 12.33 -10.48 5.07
N GLY A 211 12.61 -9.92 3.90
CA GLY A 211 12.49 -8.49 3.63
C GLY A 211 11.08 -7.94 3.83
N HIS A 212 10.03 -8.71 3.52
CA HIS A 212 8.64 -8.32 3.77
C HIS A 212 8.39 -8.04 5.27
N ASP A 213 8.72 -9.00 6.13
CA ASP A 213 8.48 -8.87 7.57
C ASP A 213 9.41 -7.84 8.19
N ALA A 214 10.66 -7.74 7.71
CA ALA A 214 11.62 -6.73 8.13
C ALA A 214 11.12 -5.30 7.82
N ALA A 215 10.63 -5.05 6.60
CA ALA A 215 10.04 -3.77 6.21
C ALA A 215 8.79 -3.44 7.04
N LEU A 216 7.96 -4.45 7.34
CA LEU A 216 6.77 -4.29 8.17
C LEU A 216 7.09 -3.96 9.63
N VAL A 217 8.08 -4.63 10.23
CA VAL A 217 8.59 -4.33 11.58
C VAL A 217 9.05 -2.87 11.64
N LEU A 218 9.90 -2.45 10.70
CA LEU A 218 10.37 -1.07 10.62
C LEU A 218 9.21 -0.08 10.49
N THR A 219 8.28 -0.35 9.58
CA THR A 219 7.12 0.51 9.33
C THR A 219 6.28 0.70 10.58
N LEU A 220 5.96 -0.37 11.31
CA LEU A 220 5.13 -0.28 12.51
C LEU A 220 5.86 0.40 13.68
N LEU A 221 7.17 0.20 13.83
CA LEU A 221 7.97 0.86 14.86
C LEU A 221 8.07 2.37 14.61
N VAL A 222 8.12 2.80 13.35
CA VAL A 222 8.05 4.23 12.97
C VAL A 222 6.73 4.89 13.43
N GLN A 223 5.63 4.12 13.52
CA GLN A 223 4.32 4.66 13.92
C GLN A 223 4.13 4.81 15.44
N TYR A 224 4.99 4.21 16.25
CA TYR A 224 4.88 4.27 17.71
C TYR A 224 5.05 5.70 18.23
N ARG A 225 4.01 6.27 18.88
CA ARG A 225 4.02 7.62 19.45
C ARG A 225 4.56 8.71 18.51
N LYS A 226 4.45 8.49 17.20
CA LYS A 226 5.00 9.35 16.13
C LYS A 226 4.63 10.83 16.29
N TYR A 227 3.47 11.12 16.87
CA TYR A 227 2.93 12.48 17.05
C TYR A 227 3.07 13.04 18.48
N GLU A 228 3.49 12.20 19.42
CA GLU A 228 3.48 12.47 20.87
C GLU A 228 4.89 12.68 21.41
N SER A 229 5.87 11.94 20.91
CA SER A 229 7.27 12.00 21.36
C SER A 229 8.26 11.82 20.20
N ALA A 230 9.54 12.07 20.47
CA ALA A 230 10.60 11.79 19.51
C ALA A 230 10.76 10.27 19.34
N ASN A 231 10.42 9.76 18.16
CA ASN A 231 10.58 8.35 17.83
C ASN A 231 11.98 8.10 17.22
N PRO A 232 12.81 7.22 17.81
CA PRO A 232 14.17 6.97 17.32
C PRO A 232 14.19 6.31 15.93
N TYR A 233 13.19 5.50 15.56
CA TYR A 233 13.11 4.88 14.23
C TYR A 233 12.76 5.91 13.15
N VAL A 234 11.95 6.93 13.46
CA VAL A 234 11.72 8.07 12.55
C VAL A 234 13.04 8.79 12.28
N VAL A 235 13.82 9.08 13.33
CA VAL A 235 15.11 9.77 13.20
C VAL A 235 16.08 8.91 12.41
N LYS A 236 16.30 7.66 12.80
CA LYS A 236 17.23 6.73 12.15
C LYS A 236 16.87 6.50 10.68
N LEU A 237 15.59 6.28 10.35
CA LEU A 237 15.15 6.15 8.96
C LEU A 237 15.37 7.44 8.17
N SER A 238 15.20 8.62 8.77
CA SER A 238 15.36 9.90 8.06
C SER A 238 16.82 10.20 7.67
N ILE A 239 17.79 9.69 8.44
CA ILE A 239 19.23 9.91 8.22
C ILE A 239 19.93 8.72 7.56
N LEU A 240 19.24 7.60 7.35
CA LEU A 240 19.82 6.40 6.71
C LEU A 240 20.34 6.74 5.31
N ASP A 241 21.61 6.44 5.07
CA ASP A 241 22.33 6.67 3.82
C ASP A 241 22.93 5.41 3.21
N ASP A 242 22.70 4.24 3.82
CA ASP A 242 23.04 2.94 3.25
C ASP A 242 22.23 2.66 1.98
N GLU A 243 22.88 2.84 0.83
CA GLU A 243 22.29 2.66 -0.50
C GLU A 243 21.84 1.21 -0.74
N LEU A 244 22.56 0.21 -0.22
CA LEU A 244 22.20 -1.20 -0.40
C LEU A 244 20.92 -1.52 0.37
N ALA A 245 20.80 -1.02 1.60
CA ALA A 245 19.61 -1.20 2.41
C ALA A 245 18.39 -0.46 1.83
N LEU A 246 18.56 0.80 1.39
CA LEU A 246 17.48 1.58 0.78
C LEU A 246 17.02 0.99 -0.55
N THR A 247 17.95 0.58 -1.41
CA THR A 247 17.64 -0.12 -2.67
C THR A 247 16.98 -1.46 -2.38
N GLY A 248 17.45 -2.17 -1.35
CA GLY A 248 16.83 -3.41 -0.91
C GLY A 248 15.40 -3.22 -0.42
N TYR A 249 15.15 -2.19 0.38
CA TYR A 249 13.81 -1.83 0.81
C TYR A 249 12.91 -1.51 -0.40
N ALA A 250 13.39 -0.70 -1.35
CA ALA A 250 12.66 -0.42 -2.59
C ALA A 250 12.35 -1.69 -3.40
N GLN A 251 13.28 -2.64 -3.48
CA GLN A 251 13.07 -3.92 -4.16
C GLN A 251 12.00 -4.78 -3.49
N VAL A 252 11.97 -4.86 -2.15
CA VAL A 252 10.92 -5.58 -1.41
C VAL A 252 9.55 -5.01 -1.78
N ILE A 253 9.41 -3.68 -1.74
CA ILE A 253 8.15 -3.01 -2.09
C ILE A 253 7.80 -3.28 -3.57
N SER A 254 8.78 -3.16 -4.46
CA SER A 254 8.58 -3.33 -5.90
C SER A 254 8.09 -4.73 -6.25
N VAL A 255 8.65 -5.78 -5.63
CA VAL A 255 8.22 -7.16 -5.85
C VAL A 255 6.78 -7.35 -5.40
N LEU A 256 6.41 -6.84 -4.22
CA LEU A 256 5.06 -6.99 -3.68
C LEU A 256 3.99 -6.23 -4.49
N LEU A 257 4.33 -5.04 -5.01
CA LEU A 257 3.46 -4.30 -5.92
C LEU A 257 3.36 -5.00 -7.29
N ALA A 258 4.46 -5.55 -7.80
CA ALA A 258 4.47 -6.28 -9.07
C ALA A 258 3.64 -7.56 -8.99
N ASP A 259 3.71 -8.28 -7.87
CA ASP A 259 2.86 -9.45 -7.60
C ASP A 259 1.37 -9.07 -7.60
N PHE A 260 1.02 -7.95 -6.98
CA PHE A 260 -0.35 -7.43 -7.02
C PHE A 260 -0.79 -7.12 -8.46
N ASN A 261 0.04 -6.41 -9.22
CA ASN A 261 -0.27 -6.05 -10.61
C ASN A 261 -0.48 -7.31 -11.48
N ARG A 262 0.40 -8.31 -11.34
CA ARG A 262 0.32 -9.58 -12.05
C ARG A 262 -0.94 -10.38 -11.69
N GLU A 263 -1.30 -10.41 -10.41
CA GLU A 263 -2.52 -11.10 -9.97
C GLU A 263 -3.77 -10.43 -10.55
N TYR A 264 -3.81 -9.08 -10.56
CA TYR A 264 -4.89 -8.35 -11.20
C TYR A 264 -4.96 -8.60 -12.72
N GLU A 265 -3.83 -8.61 -13.42
CA GLU A 265 -3.75 -8.90 -14.86
C GLU A 265 -4.28 -10.31 -15.19
N LYS A 266 -3.91 -11.31 -14.37
CA LYS A 266 -4.39 -12.68 -14.51
C LYS A 266 -5.91 -12.75 -14.38
N GLN A 267 -6.46 -12.16 -13.33
CA GLN A 267 -7.91 -12.14 -13.10
C GLN A 267 -8.67 -11.37 -14.20
N SER A 268 -8.11 -10.26 -14.67
CA SER A 268 -8.71 -9.46 -15.76
C SER A 268 -8.74 -10.24 -17.07
N THR A 269 -7.68 -11.00 -17.39
CA THR A 269 -7.58 -11.79 -18.62
C THR A 269 -8.56 -12.97 -18.63
N GLU A 270 -8.67 -13.69 -17.51
CA GLU A 270 -9.60 -14.83 -17.37
C GLU A 270 -11.06 -14.42 -17.60
N VAL A 271 -11.46 -13.24 -17.10
CA VAL A 271 -12.80 -12.67 -17.30
C VAL A 271 -13.10 -12.36 -18.78
N HIS A 272 -12.09 -11.95 -19.57
CA HIS A 272 -12.25 -11.66 -20.99
C HIS A 272 -12.34 -12.92 -21.86
N THR A 273 -11.64 -14.01 -21.49
CA THR A 273 -11.68 -15.28 -22.23
C THR A 273 -12.99 -16.07 -22.06
N GLY A 274 -13.74 -15.86 -20.98
CA GLY A 274 -15.06 -16.49 -20.76
C GLY A 274 -16.22 -15.86 -21.57
N GLY A 275 -15.97 -14.83 -22.37
CA GLY A 275 -17.00 -13.97 -22.98
C GLY A 275 -17.65 -14.45 -24.29
N TRP A 276 -17.23 -15.57 -24.87
CA TRP A 276 -17.80 -16.02 -26.16
C TRP A 276 -19.27 -16.50 -26.04
N PHE A 277 -19.67 -17.07 -24.89
CA PHE A 277 -21.07 -17.44 -24.66
C PHE A 277 -21.96 -16.25 -24.23
N SER A 278 -21.39 -15.15 -23.70
CA SER A 278 -22.18 -13.97 -23.30
C SER A 278 -22.50 -13.02 -24.47
N ALA A 279 -21.69 -13.05 -25.54
CA ALA A 279 -21.94 -12.23 -26.73
C ALA A 279 -23.21 -12.66 -27.50
N LEU A 280 -23.56 -13.95 -27.46
CA LEU A 280 -24.79 -14.46 -28.09
C LEU A 280 -26.05 -14.10 -27.30
N ALA A 281 -25.98 -14.02 -25.96
CA ALA A 281 -27.09 -13.56 -25.13
C ALA A 281 -27.37 -12.04 -25.29
N SER A 282 -26.38 -11.26 -25.72
CA SER A 282 -26.50 -9.81 -25.96
C SER A 282 -27.26 -9.45 -27.25
N MET A 283 -27.41 -10.37 -28.20
CA MET A 283 -28.12 -10.09 -29.46
C MET A 283 -29.65 -10.27 -29.35
N VAL A 284 -30.15 -10.87 -28.26
CA VAL A 284 -31.57 -11.13 -28.05
C VAL A 284 -31.97 -10.69 -26.64
N GLY A 285 -32.07 -9.38 -26.40
CA GLY A 285 -32.61 -8.89 -25.13
C GLY A 285 -32.28 -7.46 -24.75
N ASN A 286 -32.88 -6.48 -25.42
CA ASN A 286 -33.03 -5.12 -24.89
C ASN A 286 -34.01 -5.13 -23.69
N MET A 287 -33.59 -5.62 -22.51
CA MET A 287 -34.21 -5.21 -21.23
C MET A 287 -33.49 -5.70 -19.96
N PHE A 288 -32.27 -6.22 -20.02
CA PHE A 288 -31.51 -6.52 -18.79
C PHE A 288 -30.06 -6.11 -19.00
N VAL A 289 -29.67 -5.01 -18.34
CA VAL A 289 -28.26 -4.72 -18.11
C VAL A 289 -27.75 -5.90 -17.27
N PRO A 290 -26.81 -6.74 -17.76
CA PRO A 290 -26.21 -7.72 -16.89
C PRO A 290 -25.54 -6.93 -15.76
N GLU A 291 -25.98 -7.23 -14.54
CA GLU A 291 -25.45 -6.74 -13.28
C GLU A 291 -23.93 -6.61 -13.41
N GLU A 292 -23.39 -5.43 -13.06
CA GLU A 292 -21.95 -5.14 -13.06
C GLU A 292 -21.25 -6.31 -12.34
N ARG A 293 -20.66 -7.25 -13.09
CA ARG A 293 -19.77 -8.27 -12.53
C ARG A 293 -18.57 -7.51 -12.00
N GLN A 294 -18.65 -7.11 -10.75
CA GLN A 294 -17.55 -6.58 -9.99
C GLN A 294 -16.47 -7.66 -10.06
N ILE A 295 -15.39 -7.38 -10.78
CA ILE A 295 -14.13 -8.06 -10.52
C ILE A 295 -13.93 -7.86 -9.01
N GLU A 296 -13.88 -8.93 -8.23
CA GLU A 296 -13.41 -8.85 -6.85
C GLU A 296 -11.96 -8.36 -6.93
N LEU A 297 -11.80 -7.04 -6.97
CA LEU A 297 -10.50 -6.39 -7.09
C LEU A 297 -9.61 -6.94 -5.98
N VAL A 298 -8.46 -7.48 -6.38
CA VAL A 298 -7.38 -7.92 -5.49
C VAL A 298 -7.25 -6.91 -4.35
N ARG A 299 -7.34 -7.39 -3.10
CA ARG A 299 -7.30 -6.51 -1.94
C ARG A 299 -5.91 -5.86 -1.86
N ALA A 300 -5.86 -4.55 -2.05
CA ALA A 300 -4.68 -3.74 -1.84
C ALA A 300 -4.10 -3.99 -0.44
N LYS A 301 -2.76 -4.04 -0.34
CA LYS A 301 -2.06 -4.26 0.93
C LYS A 301 -1.74 -2.92 1.59
N ASP A 302 -2.59 -2.49 2.51
CA ASP A 302 -2.46 -1.23 3.27
C ASP A 302 -1.07 -1.06 3.91
N SER A 303 -0.49 -2.16 4.43
CA SER A 303 0.84 -2.17 5.06
C SER A 303 1.98 -1.83 4.11
N LEU A 304 1.88 -2.29 2.86
CA LEU A 304 2.87 -2.04 1.81
C LEU A 304 2.88 -0.57 1.39
N LEU A 305 1.69 0.02 1.23
CA LEU A 305 1.55 1.42 0.90
C LEU A 305 2.02 2.32 2.05
N LEU A 306 1.74 1.94 3.29
CA LEU A 306 2.28 2.67 4.45
C LEU A 306 3.82 2.60 4.48
N ALA A 307 4.40 1.43 4.24
CA ALA A 307 5.85 1.25 4.16
C ALA A 307 6.49 2.16 3.09
N LEU A 308 5.91 2.18 1.88
CA LEU A 308 6.35 3.06 0.80
C LEU A 308 6.20 4.54 1.17
N TYR A 309 5.08 4.92 1.78
CA TYR A 309 4.84 6.28 2.24
C TYR A 309 5.91 6.73 3.25
N GLU A 310 6.16 5.96 4.31
CA GLU A 310 7.12 6.33 5.35
C GLU A 310 8.55 6.42 4.77
N ALA A 311 8.93 5.51 3.88
CA ALA A 311 10.24 5.55 3.23
C ALA A 311 10.44 6.83 2.39
N ILE A 312 9.44 7.20 1.56
CA ILE A 312 9.48 8.41 0.73
C ILE A 312 9.39 9.68 1.58
N HIS A 313 8.52 9.69 2.58
CA HIS A 313 8.25 10.88 3.38
C HIS A 313 9.39 11.22 4.32
N LEU A 314 10.03 10.21 4.91
CA LEU A 314 11.07 10.40 5.93
C LEU A 314 12.49 10.47 5.33
N ASN A 315 12.78 9.72 4.27
CA ASN A 315 14.14 9.56 3.77
C ASN A 315 14.32 10.12 2.36
N ARG A 316 15.09 11.22 2.24
CA ARG A 316 15.42 11.86 0.96
C ARG A 316 16.28 10.99 0.04
N ASN A 317 17.13 10.12 0.59
CA ASN A 317 18.02 9.24 -0.17
C ASN A 317 17.20 8.11 -0.83
N PHE A 318 16.09 7.70 -0.23
CA PHE A 318 15.17 6.69 -0.79
C PHE A 318 14.60 7.10 -2.15
N ILE A 319 14.51 8.40 -2.45
CA ILE A 319 14.03 8.90 -3.74
C ILE A 319 14.88 8.37 -4.91
N THR A 320 16.19 8.20 -4.71
CA THR A 320 17.07 7.60 -5.73
C THR A 320 16.64 6.18 -6.04
N ALA A 321 16.26 5.39 -5.04
CA ALA A 321 15.82 4.01 -5.18
C ALA A 321 14.50 3.86 -5.97
N LEU A 322 13.67 4.91 -6.05
CA LEU A 322 12.41 4.88 -6.80
C LEU A 322 12.61 4.64 -8.31
N THR A 323 13.71 5.14 -8.86
CA THR A 323 13.96 5.14 -10.32
C THR A 323 15.12 4.23 -10.73
N HIS A 324 15.74 3.52 -9.79
CA HIS A 324 16.73 2.49 -10.12
C HIS A 324 16.07 1.45 -11.02
N SER A 325 16.65 1.29 -12.22
CA SER A 325 16.15 0.35 -13.21
C SER A 325 16.62 -1.06 -12.88
N HIS A 326 15.70 -2.01 -12.89
CA HIS A 326 16.01 -3.43 -12.82
C HIS A 326 15.36 -4.14 -14.01
N THR A 327 16.07 -5.13 -14.58
CA THR A 327 15.48 -6.06 -15.56
C THR A 327 14.55 -7.02 -14.83
N PRO A 328 13.28 -7.17 -15.25
CA PRO A 328 12.37 -8.12 -14.62
C PRO A 328 12.94 -9.54 -14.72
N SER A 329 13.20 -10.17 -13.56
CA SER A 329 13.67 -11.54 -13.48
C SER A 329 12.51 -12.50 -13.80
N THR A 330 12.55 -13.12 -14.97
CA THR A 330 11.71 -14.28 -15.29
C THR A 330 12.13 -15.46 -14.40
N PRO A 331 11.22 -16.28 -13.84
CA PRO A 331 11.61 -17.50 -13.13
C PRO A 331 12.37 -18.42 -14.08
N ALA A 332 13.62 -18.75 -13.73
CA ALA A 332 14.52 -19.55 -14.55
C ALA A 332 14.02 -21.00 -14.66
N THR A 333 13.70 -21.44 -15.88
CA THR A 333 13.94 -22.82 -16.30
C THR A 333 15.39 -22.93 -16.76
N PRO A 334 16.13 -23.97 -16.37
CA PRO A 334 17.54 -24.10 -16.76
C PRO A 334 17.64 -24.33 -18.27
N PRO A 335 18.59 -23.68 -18.98
CA PRO A 335 18.78 -23.91 -20.40
C PRO A 335 19.29 -25.33 -20.63
N SER A 336 18.63 -26.06 -21.52
CA SER A 336 19.12 -27.35 -22.02
C SER A 336 20.34 -27.11 -22.90
N SER A 337 21.39 -27.89 -22.65
CA SER A 337 22.68 -27.89 -23.35
C SER A 337 22.54 -28.15 -24.87
N PRO A 338 23.38 -27.52 -25.73
CA PRO A 338 23.30 -27.70 -27.17
C PRO A 338 23.95 -29.03 -27.61
N SER A 339 23.28 -29.76 -28.50
CA SER A 339 23.82 -30.94 -29.19
C SER A 339 24.64 -30.55 -30.45
N PRO A 340 25.65 -31.34 -30.83
CA PRO A 340 26.60 -30.99 -31.91
C PRO A 340 26.05 -31.27 -33.32
N PRO A 341 26.64 -30.67 -34.39
CA PRO A 341 26.07 -30.67 -35.73
C PRO A 341 26.48 -31.92 -36.53
N SER A 342 25.55 -32.46 -37.32
CA SER A 342 25.85 -33.45 -38.37
C SER A 342 25.67 -32.85 -39.78
N SER A 343 26.61 -33.23 -40.63
CA SER A 343 26.97 -32.77 -41.97
C SER A 343 26.04 -33.27 -43.11
N PRO A 344 26.19 -32.77 -44.36
CA PRO A 344 25.12 -32.66 -45.36
C PRO A 344 25.07 -33.82 -46.37
N GLY A 345 23.89 -34.08 -46.92
CA GLY A 345 23.67 -34.98 -48.06
C GLY A 345 22.48 -34.54 -48.92
N ALA A 346 22.71 -34.42 -50.23
CA ALA A 346 21.78 -34.12 -51.33
C ALA A 346 20.71 -35.24 -51.50
N ASP A 347 19.52 -35.05 -52.10
CA ASP A 347 19.19 -34.51 -53.42
C ASP A 347 17.66 -34.15 -53.52
N PRO A 348 17.20 -33.49 -54.61
CA PRO A 348 15.99 -32.67 -54.67
C PRO A 348 14.80 -33.34 -55.37
N THR A 349 13.55 -33.03 -54.97
CA THR A 349 12.38 -32.91 -55.87
C THR A 349 11.15 -32.35 -55.14
N SER A 350 10.62 -31.21 -55.64
CA SER A 350 9.20 -30.82 -55.79
C SER A 350 8.87 -29.39 -55.33
N ASN A 351 8.34 -28.59 -56.27
CA ASN A 351 8.01 -27.16 -56.19
C ASN A 351 6.76 -26.85 -55.31
N PRO A 352 6.25 -25.60 -55.27
CA PRO A 352 6.45 -24.61 -54.21
C PRO A 352 5.15 -24.39 -53.42
N LYS A 353 5.18 -24.47 -52.09
CA LYS A 353 4.07 -24.01 -51.24
C LYS A 353 4.51 -22.81 -50.41
N GLU A 354 3.66 -21.80 -50.44
CA GLU A 354 3.73 -20.52 -49.76
C GLU A 354 4.32 -20.61 -48.35
N PRO A 355 5.13 -19.62 -47.91
CA PRO A 355 5.56 -19.57 -46.53
C PRO A 355 4.32 -19.37 -45.63
N PRO A 356 4.12 -20.20 -44.60
CA PRO A 356 3.17 -19.87 -43.56
C PRO A 356 3.57 -18.54 -42.88
N PRO A 357 2.60 -17.74 -42.42
CA PRO A 357 2.89 -16.44 -41.85
C PRO A 357 3.84 -16.60 -40.66
N LEU A 358 4.89 -15.79 -40.67
CA LEU A 358 5.78 -15.57 -39.53
C LEU A 358 4.92 -15.28 -38.30
N THR A 359 4.70 -16.28 -37.46
CA THR A 359 4.34 -16.05 -36.06
C THR A 359 5.53 -15.32 -35.46
N LEU A 360 5.41 -13.99 -35.37
CA LEU A 360 6.21 -13.15 -34.50
C LEU A 360 5.93 -13.60 -33.06
N GLU A 361 6.52 -14.72 -32.66
CA GLU A 361 6.97 -14.89 -31.29
C GLU A 361 8.16 -13.94 -31.11
N THR A 362 7.87 -12.64 -31.00
CA THR A 362 8.83 -11.70 -30.44
C THR A 362 9.03 -12.09 -28.99
N ALA A 363 10.14 -12.80 -28.76
CA ALA A 363 10.81 -12.85 -27.47
C ALA A 363 10.74 -11.46 -26.82
N SER A 364 10.04 -11.37 -25.69
CA SER A 364 9.89 -10.17 -24.90
C SER A 364 11.26 -9.76 -24.34
N ALA A 365 11.96 -8.89 -25.08
CA ALA A 365 13.08 -8.15 -24.51
C ALA A 365 12.57 -7.42 -23.25
N SER A 366 13.05 -7.84 -22.09
CA SER A 366 12.63 -7.34 -20.79
C SER A 366 13.05 -5.87 -20.64
N HIS A 367 12.13 -4.96 -20.93
CA HIS A 367 12.37 -3.53 -20.76
C HIS A 367 12.63 -3.18 -19.28
N PRO A 368 13.49 -2.17 -19.00
CA PRO A 368 13.79 -1.76 -17.64
C PRO A 368 12.52 -1.29 -16.92
N THR A 369 12.29 -1.84 -15.72
CA THR A 369 11.24 -1.38 -14.80
C THR A 369 11.88 -0.71 -13.59
N SER A 370 11.11 0.08 -12.85
CA SER A 370 11.52 0.67 -11.58
C SER A 370 10.38 0.60 -10.58
N LEU A 371 10.66 0.84 -9.30
CA LEU A 371 9.63 0.89 -8.26
C LEU A 371 8.54 1.92 -8.61
N LEU A 372 8.93 3.08 -9.16
CA LEU A 372 7.96 4.10 -9.58
C LEU A 372 7.08 3.64 -10.75
N VAL A 373 7.63 2.90 -11.73
CA VAL A 373 6.83 2.30 -12.82
C VAL A 373 5.80 1.34 -12.24
N THR A 374 6.24 0.41 -11.39
CA THR A 374 5.36 -0.58 -10.76
C THR A 374 4.30 0.08 -9.88
N PHE A 375 4.65 1.15 -9.17
CA PHE A 375 3.73 1.92 -8.34
C PHE A 375 2.70 2.73 -9.15
N LEU A 376 3.09 3.31 -10.29
CA LEU A 376 2.14 3.99 -11.19
C LEU A 376 1.14 2.99 -11.79
N GLN A 377 1.60 1.82 -12.21
CA GLN A 377 0.71 0.73 -12.65
C GLN A 377 -0.23 0.32 -11.51
N TYR A 378 0.29 0.07 -10.31
CA TYR A 378 -0.51 -0.28 -9.14
C TYR A 378 -1.58 0.78 -8.84
N SER A 379 -1.18 2.06 -8.85
CA SER A 379 -2.09 3.19 -8.63
C SER A 379 -3.21 3.22 -9.67
N SER A 380 -2.90 2.92 -10.93
CA SER A 380 -3.90 2.86 -12.01
C SER A 380 -4.95 1.75 -11.83
N ILE A 381 -4.64 0.71 -11.06
CA ILE A 381 -5.56 -0.38 -10.72
C ILE A 381 -6.41 0.03 -9.51
N VAL A 382 -5.76 0.45 -8.42
CA VAL A 382 -6.42 0.79 -7.16
C VAL A 382 -7.39 1.96 -7.29
N ILE A 383 -7.06 2.94 -8.13
CA ILE A 383 -7.90 4.12 -8.34
C ILE A 383 -9.20 3.79 -9.11
N GLN A 384 -9.34 2.64 -9.77
CA GLN A 384 -10.54 2.35 -10.57
C GLN A 384 -11.83 2.18 -9.76
N ASP A 385 -11.74 1.81 -8.48
CA ASP A 385 -12.91 1.68 -7.63
C ASP A 385 -12.73 2.45 -6.33
N THR A 386 -13.38 3.60 -6.25
CA THR A 386 -13.42 4.45 -5.06
C THR A 386 -14.79 4.43 -4.37
N LYS A 387 -15.67 3.47 -4.69
CA LYS A 387 -17.02 3.41 -4.10
C LYS A 387 -17.00 2.87 -2.67
N ASP A 388 -16.13 1.90 -2.41
CA ASP A 388 -15.92 1.31 -1.09
C ASP A 388 -14.96 2.15 -0.23
N SER A 389 -15.17 2.19 1.09
CA SER A 389 -14.38 3.00 2.02
C SER A 389 -12.91 2.55 2.10
N ILE A 390 -12.65 1.23 2.10
CA ILE A 390 -11.28 0.69 2.14
C ILE A 390 -10.57 1.02 0.84
N ARG A 391 -11.24 0.79 -0.30
CA ARG A 391 -10.66 1.10 -1.62
C ARG A 391 -10.43 2.61 -1.82
N TYR A 392 -11.35 3.46 -1.34
CA TYR A 392 -11.18 4.91 -1.30
C TYR A 392 -9.95 5.31 -0.49
N ASN A 393 -9.75 4.72 0.69
CA ASN A 393 -8.58 4.98 1.54
C ASN A 393 -7.27 4.56 0.86
N ASN A 394 -7.28 3.46 0.11
CA ASN A 394 -6.13 3.02 -0.67
C ASN A 394 -5.81 3.95 -1.84
N ALA A 395 -6.83 4.41 -2.57
CA ALA A 395 -6.65 5.46 -3.56
C ALA A 395 -6.10 6.74 -2.91
N LYS A 396 -6.69 7.19 -1.79
CA LYS A 396 -6.21 8.36 -1.02
C LYS A 396 -4.74 8.23 -0.65
N LEU A 397 -4.29 7.07 -0.16
CA LEU A 397 -2.89 6.85 0.19
C LEU A 397 -1.97 6.90 -1.05
N CYS A 398 -2.40 6.35 -2.19
CA CYS A 398 -1.65 6.49 -3.45
C CYS A 398 -1.49 7.96 -3.85
N PHE A 399 -2.56 8.76 -3.76
CA PHE A 399 -2.49 10.20 -4.04
C PHE A 399 -1.60 10.95 -3.04
N ILE A 400 -1.56 10.55 -1.77
CA ILE A 400 -0.63 11.13 -0.78
C ILE A 400 0.82 10.84 -1.18
N ILE A 401 1.15 9.58 -1.50
CA ILE A 401 2.49 9.19 -1.92
C ILE A 401 2.91 9.95 -3.19
N LEU A 402 2.03 10.01 -4.21
CA LEU A 402 2.29 10.78 -5.43
C LEU A 402 2.42 12.29 -5.16
N THR A 403 1.75 12.82 -4.15
CA THR A 403 1.94 14.21 -3.72
C THR A 403 3.35 14.42 -3.17
N CYS A 404 3.85 13.53 -2.31
CA CYS A 404 5.23 13.59 -1.81
C CYS A 404 6.25 13.51 -2.95
N ILE A 405 6.07 12.57 -3.88
CA ILE A 405 6.96 12.37 -5.06
C ILE A 405 6.94 13.61 -5.96
N SER A 406 5.76 14.15 -6.30
CA SER A 406 5.63 15.33 -7.16
C SER A 406 6.11 16.63 -6.51
N GLU A 407 6.33 16.64 -5.19
CA GLU A 407 6.82 17.78 -4.44
C GLU A 407 8.35 17.76 -4.24
N ASP A 408 8.95 16.57 -4.29
CA ASP A 408 10.39 16.37 -4.14
C ASP A 408 11.16 16.80 -5.40
N GLN A 409 12.25 17.55 -5.22
CA GLN A 409 13.01 18.12 -6.32
C GLN A 409 13.81 17.06 -7.10
N TYR A 410 14.33 16.05 -6.42
CA TYR A 410 15.15 15.00 -7.03
C TYR A 410 14.27 14.00 -7.79
N ALA A 411 13.13 13.61 -7.21
CA ALA A 411 12.12 12.79 -7.87
C ALA A 411 11.65 13.44 -9.18
N ASN A 412 11.32 14.74 -9.13
CA ASN A 412 10.95 15.47 -10.34
C ASN A 412 12.08 15.51 -11.37
N SER A 413 13.34 15.66 -10.96
CA SER A 413 14.48 15.63 -11.87
C SER A 413 14.55 14.32 -12.64
N LEU A 414 14.36 13.20 -11.95
CA LEU A 414 14.38 11.87 -12.56
C LEU A 414 13.14 11.62 -13.42
N MET A 415 11.95 12.01 -12.97
CA MET A 415 10.70 11.82 -13.72
C MET A 415 10.64 12.62 -15.02
N HIS A 416 11.35 13.74 -15.08
CA HIS A 416 11.39 14.64 -16.24
C HIS A 416 12.61 14.44 -17.15
N ASP A 417 13.56 13.57 -16.79
CA ASP A 417 14.74 13.31 -17.62
C ASP A 417 14.33 12.64 -18.95
N ALA A 418 14.63 13.32 -20.05
CA ALA A 418 14.33 12.84 -21.41
C ALA A 418 15.09 11.56 -21.79
N ASN A 419 16.22 11.27 -21.11
CA ASN A 419 17.02 10.06 -21.34
C ASN A 419 16.49 8.86 -20.55
N MET A 420 15.71 9.11 -19.48
CA MET A 420 15.10 8.07 -18.66
C MET A 420 13.67 7.80 -19.11
N THR A 421 13.53 6.93 -20.12
CA THR A 421 12.22 6.58 -20.68
C THR A 421 11.76 5.20 -20.23
N PHE A 422 10.48 5.09 -19.87
CA PHE A 422 9.89 3.85 -19.37
C PHE A 422 8.58 3.53 -20.09
N ARG A 423 8.19 2.26 -20.05
CA ARG A 423 6.85 1.81 -20.43
C ARG A 423 6.04 1.61 -19.15
N VAL A 424 4.99 2.39 -18.99
CA VAL A 424 4.09 2.27 -17.83
C VAL A 424 2.73 1.77 -18.31
N PRO A 425 2.36 0.50 -18.05
CA PRO A 425 1.06 -0.04 -18.43
C PRO A 425 -0.03 0.48 -17.49
N LEU A 426 -0.62 1.62 -17.81
CA LEU A 426 -1.73 2.17 -17.03
C LEU A 426 -3.04 1.45 -17.37
N HIS A 427 -3.70 0.90 -16.36
CA HIS A 427 -5.01 0.29 -16.49
C HIS A 427 -6.09 1.37 -16.48
N ARG A 428 -7.01 1.28 -17.43
CA ARG A 428 -8.08 2.28 -17.65
C ARG A 428 -9.43 1.73 -17.19
N MET A 429 -10.22 2.59 -16.55
CA MET A 429 -11.55 2.17 -16.10
C MET A 429 -12.47 1.93 -17.31
N PRO A 430 -13.25 0.82 -17.35
CA PRO A 430 -14.26 0.61 -18.37
C PRO A 430 -15.34 1.70 -18.27
N MET A 431 -15.65 2.36 -19.39
CA MET A 431 -16.74 3.32 -19.47
C MET A 431 -17.73 2.93 -20.56
N ARG A 432 -18.97 3.42 -20.48
CA ARG A 432 -20.02 3.11 -21.48
C ARG A 432 -19.61 3.40 -22.93
N HIS A 433 -18.80 4.43 -23.15
CA HIS A 433 -18.30 4.85 -24.45
C HIS A 433 -16.85 4.45 -24.72
N ARG A 434 -16.19 3.75 -23.79
CA ARG A 434 -14.78 3.35 -23.88
C ARG A 434 -14.58 1.97 -23.27
N LYS A 435 -14.30 0.97 -24.12
CA LYS A 435 -13.94 -0.38 -23.65
C LYS A 435 -12.61 -0.32 -22.88
N ALA A 436 -12.53 -0.98 -21.73
CA ALA A 436 -11.28 -1.11 -20.98
C ALA A 436 -10.30 -1.96 -21.78
N LYS A 437 -9.34 -1.32 -22.43
CA LYS A 437 -8.17 -2.00 -22.98
C LYS A 437 -6.97 -1.39 -22.28
N VAL A 438 -6.15 -2.23 -21.68
CA VAL A 438 -4.76 -1.87 -21.37
C VAL A 438 -4.08 -1.64 -22.72
N GLU A 439 -3.35 -0.53 -22.84
CA GLU A 439 -2.61 -0.25 -24.06
C GLU A 439 -1.56 -1.35 -24.25
N ILE A 440 -1.69 -2.15 -25.31
CA ILE A 440 -0.88 -3.37 -25.53
C ILE A 440 0.62 -3.03 -25.68
N SER A 441 0.93 -1.78 -26.02
CA SER A 441 2.30 -1.27 -26.12
C SER A 441 2.34 0.22 -25.78
N PRO A 442 2.39 0.60 -24.49
CA PRO A 442 2.47 2.00 -24.13
C PRO A 442 3.81 2.57 -24.64
N PRO A 443 3.83 3.82 -25.11
CA PRO A 443 5.02 4.46 -25.65
C PRO A 443 6.09 4.70 -24.58
N LEU A 444 7.36 4.64 -25.00
CA LEU A 444 8.50 5.02 -24.18
C LEU A 444 8.53 6.54 -24.00
N ARG A 445 8.34 7.00 -22.78
CA ARG A 445 8.35 8.43 -22.43
C ARG A 445 8.92 8.63 -21.01
N PRO A 446 9.31 9.86 -20.64
CA PRO A 446 9.63 10.19 -19.25
C PRO A 446 8.45 9.89 -18.31
N LEU A 447 8.74 9.49 -17.06
CA LEU A 447 7.72 9.04 -16.10
C LEU A 447 6.66 10.10 -15.77
N VAL A 448 7.02 11.38 -15.86
CA VAL A 448 6.05 12.47 -15.67
C VAL A 448 4.87 12.38 -16.64
N CYS A 449 5.08 11.90 -17.87
CA CYS A 449 4.01 11.72 -18.84
C CYS A 449 3.00 10.70 -18.33
N SER A 450 3.45 9.56 -17.82
CA SER A 450 2.58 8.53 -17.23
C SER A 450 1.90 8.99 -15.95
N LEU A 451 2.55 9.83 -15.14
CA LEU A 451 1.92 10.47 -13.98
C LEU A 451 0.77 11.39 -14.42
N LEU A 452 0.99 12.23 -15.44
CA LEU A 452 -0.07 13.09 -16.00
C LEU A 452 -1.20 12.28 -16.62
N ASP A 453 -0.88 11.21 -17.36
CA ASP A 453 -1.87 10.30 -17.95
C ASP A 453 -2.73 9.63 -16.87
N LEU A 454 -2.13 9.23 -15.74
CA LEU A 454 -2.87 8.70 -14.59
C LEU A 454 -3.82 9.74 -14.00
N MET A 455 -3.39 11.01 -13.89
CA MET A 455 -4.24 12.10 -13.38
C MET A 455 -5.39 12.42 -14.36
N VAL A 456 -5.12 12.46 -15.66
CA VAL A 456 -6.13 12.65 -16.71
C VAL A 456 -7.14 11.50 -16.69
N GLU A 457 -6.66 10.26 -16.60
CA GLU A 457 -7.50 9.07 -16.52
C GLU A 457 -8.41 9.12 -15.29
N PHE A 458 -7.88 9.48 -14.11
CA PHE A 458 -8.68 9.66 -12.89
C PHE A 458 -9.76 10.72 -13.08
N VAL A 459 -9.41 11.91 -13.58
CA VAL A 459 -10.36 13.01 -13.79
C VAL A 459 -11.49 12.59 -14.73
N MET A 460 -11.16 11.87 -15.80
CA MET A 460 -12.15 11.42 -16.78
C MET A 460 -13.05 10.30 -16.25
N SER A 461 -12.52 9.39 -15.43
CA SER A 461 -13.24 8.21 -14.94
C SER A 461 -14.11 8.47 -13.71
N HIS A 462 -13.84 9.52 -12.93
CA HIS A 462 -14.48 9.73 -11.63
C HIS A 462 -15.54 10.85 -11.63
N MET A 463 -16.06 11.24 -12.79
CA MET A 463 -17.21 12.15 -12.91
C MET A 463 -18.52 11.40 -12.58
N MET A 464 -18.67 11.02 -11.31
CA MET A 464 -19.75 10.14 -10.82
C MET A 464 -20.58 10.80 -9.71
N LYS A 465 -21.75 10.20 -9.40
CA LYS A 465 -22.68 10.70 -8.37
C LYS A 465 -22.04 10.78 -6.98
N THR A 466 -21.30 9.74 -6.59
CA THR A 466 -20.51 9.73 -5.34
C THR A 466 -19.19 10.44 -5.63
N PHE A 467 -19.22 11.76 -5.61
CA PHE A 467 -18.12 12.59 -6.09
C PHE A 467 -16.93 12.59 -5.10
N PRO A 468 -15.74 12.05 -5.47
CA PRO A 468 -14.58 11.96 -4.57
C PRO A 468 -13.81 13.30 -4.49
N MET A 469 -14.44 14.32 -3.89
CA MET A 469 -13.93 15.70 -3.82
C MET A 469 -12.47 15.80 -3.35
N GLU A 470 -12.10 15.06 -2.30
CA GLU A 470 -10.74 15.09 -1.74
C GLU A 470 -9.70 14.56 -2.73
N LEU A 471 -10.00 13.47 -3.44
CA LEU A 471 -9.09 12.89 -4.44
C LEU A 471 -8.90 13.84 -5.63
N TYR A 472 -9.94 14.57 -6.04
CA TYR A 472 -9.81 15.63 -7.06
C TYR A 472 -8.87 16.75 -6.63
N LEU A 473 -8.98 17.22 -5.39
CA LEU A 473 -8.08 18.25 -4.87
C LEU A 473 -6.62 17.78 -4.84
N ARG A 474 -6.37 16.51 -4.49
CA ARG A 474 -5.03 15.92 -4.53
C ARG A 474 -4.51 15.76 -5.95
N GLY A 475 -5.31 15.20 -6.85
CA GLY A 475 -4.94 15.00 -8.27
C GLY A 475 -4.59 16.30 -8.98
N LEU A 476 -5.40 17.36 -8.80
CA LEU A 476 -5.08 18.69 -9.31
C LEU A 476 -3.85 19.28 -8.61
N GLY A 477 -3.65 18.99 -7.33
CA GLY A 477 -2.45 19.38 -6.59
C GLY A 477 -1.17 18.74 -7.12
N ILE A 478 -1.23 17.50 -7.61
CA ILE A 478 -0.12 16.79 -8.26
C ILE A 478 0.19 17.43 -9.62
N ILE A 479 -0.84 17.63 -10.45
CA ILE A 479 -0.70 18.32 -11.76
C ILE A 479 -0.05 19.69 -11.55
N HIS A 480 -0.55 20.47 -10.59
CA HIS A 480 -0.03 21.80 -10.29
C HIS A 480 1.45 21.78 -9.88
N ARG A 481 1.84 20.88 -8.97
CA ARG A 481 3.25 20.73 -8.53
C ARG A 481 4.20 20.41 -9.67
N VAL A 482 3.82 19.45 -10.52
CA VAL A 482 4.60 19.05 -11.70
C VAL A 482 4.77 20.23 -12.65
N LEU A 483 3.69 20.96 -12.95
CA LEU A 483 3.78 22.14 -13.80
C LEU A 483 4.62 23.27 -13.17
N CYS A 484 4.55 23.47 -11.85
CA CYS A 484 5.42 24.41 -11.15
C CYS A 484 6.89 24.04 -11.28
N TYR A 485 7.23 22.74 -11.21
CA TYR A 485 8.59 22.26 -11.44
C TYR A 485 9.04 22.56 -12.88
N GLN A 486 8.20 22.24 -13.87
CA GLN A 486 8.48 22.50 -15.28
C GLN A 486 8.69 23.99 -15.55
N LYS A 487 7.85 24.87 -14.99
CA LYS A 487 8.05 26.32 -15.04
C LYS A 487 9.40 26.72 -14.42
N LYS A 488 9.67 26.28 -13.19
CA LYS A 488 10.86 26.67 -12.42
C LYS A 488 12.15 26.31 -13.14
N LEU A 489 12.22 25.11 -13.74
CA LEU A 489 13.41 24.61 -14.44
C LEU A 489 13.34 24.74 -15.96
N ARG A 490 12.27 25.35 -16.51
CA ARG A 490 12.01 25.50 -17.95
C ARG A 490 12.10 24.18 -18.72
N VAL A 491 11.61 23.10 -18.10
CA VAL A 491 11.60 21.77 -18.73
C VAL A 491 10.42 21.70 -19.68
N ARG A 492 10.70 21.42 -20.96
CA ARG A 492 9.70 21.27 -22.01
C ARG A 492 9.51 19.80 -22.34
N ILE A 493 8.39 19.23 -21.93
CA ILE A 493 8.04 17.84 -22.21
C ILE A 493 7.16 17.74 -23.46
N GLN A 494 7.42 16.71 -24.28
CA GLN A 494 6.55 16.35 -25.40
C GLN A 494 5.37 15.53 -24.85
N TYR A 495 4.28 16.23 -24.56
CA TYR A 495 3.06 15.66 -23.95
C TYR A 495 1.81 16.15 -24.69
N PRO A 496 0.77 15.31 -24.88
CA PRO A 496 -0.49 15.71 -25.50
C PRO A 496 -1.32 16.60 -24.56
N TRP A 497 -0.91 17.85 -24.37
CA TRP A 497 -1.52 18.79 -23.42
C TRP A 497 -3.02 19.03 -23.66
N LYS A 498 -3.48 18.90 -24.90
CA LYS A 498 -4.91 18.95 -25.28
C LYS A 498 -5.77 17.94 -24.49
N GLU A 499 -5.23 16.76 -24.18
CA GLU A 499 -5.95 15.75 -23.37
C GLU A 499 -6.18 16.23 -21.94
N LEU A 500 -5.16 16.83 -21.32
CA LEU A 500 -5.27 17.42 -19.99
C LEU A 500 -6.29 18.57 -19.97
N TRP A 501 -6.19 19.53 -20.89
CA TRP A 501 -7.14 20.65 -20.94
C TRP A 501 -8.57 20.17 -21.17
N THR A 502 -8.76 19.20 -22.05
CA THR A 502 -10.07 18.59 -22.32
C THR A 502 -10.65 17.94 -21.06
N ALA A 503 -9.83 17.18 -20.32
CA ALA A 503 -10.27 16.55 -19.07
C ALA A 503 -10.68 17.58 -18.02
N LEU A 504 -9.90 18.65 -17.85
CA LEU A 504 -10.20 19.74 -16.93
C LEU A 504 -11.49 20.49 -17.31
N ILE A 505 -11.71 20.77 -18.59
CA ILE A 505 -12.94 21.42 -19.09
C ILE A 505 -14.16 20.50 -18.90
N ASN A 506 -14.01 19.20 -19.14
CA ASN A 506 -15.09 18.24 -18.92
C ASN A 506 -15.46 18.14 -17.44
N LEU A 507 -14.48 18.19 -16.53
CA LEU A 507 -14.73 18.29 -15.10
C LEU A 507 -15.51 19.57 -14.75
N LEU A 508 -15.16 20.72 -15.32
CA LEU A 508 -15.94 21.96 -15.12
C LEU A 508 -17.39 21.84 -15.61
N LYS A 509 -17.61 21.24 -16.80
CA LYS A 509 -18.97 20.96 -17.30
C LYS A 509 -19.76 20.04 -16.38
N PHE A 510 -19.11 19.01 -15.85
CA PHE A 510 -19.72 18.10 -14.89
C PHE A 510 -20.15 18.83 -13.61
N LEU A 511 -19.27 19.66 -13.05
CA LEU A 511 -19.57 20.47 -11.87
C LEU A 511 -20.73 21.45 -12.12
N LEU A 512 -20.77 22.08 -13.30
CA LEU A 512 -21.87 22.99 -13.68
C LEU A 512 -23.21 22.27 -13.83
N SER A 513 -23.22 21.10 -14.49
CA SER A 513 -24.44 20.32 -14.70
C SER A 513 -25.00 19.71 -13.40
N HIS A 514 -24.17 19.53 -12.37
CA HIS A 514 -24.55 18.94 -11.09
C HIS A 514 -24.47 19.94 -9.93
N GLU A 515 -24.45 21.24 -10.23
CA GLU A 515 -24.25 22.32 -9.28
C GLU A 515 -25.16 22.21 -8.04
N THR A 516 -26.47 22.04 -8.27
CA THR A 516 -27.49 22.04 -7.21
C THR A 516 -27.29 20.94 -6.17
N GLN A 517 -26.65 19.83 -6.55
CA GLN A 517 -26.38 18.69 -5.68
C GLN A 517 -25.00 18.82 -5.02
N LEU A 518 -23.98 19.18 -5.80
CA LEU A 518 -22.59 19.20 -5.33
C LEU A 518 -22.30 20.41 -4.44
N ALA A 519 -22.83 21.59 -4.77
CA ALA A 519 -22.59 22.82 -4.00
C ALA A 519 -23.18 22.78 -2.58
N LYS A 520 -24.11 21.85 -2.30
CA LYS A 520 -24.66 21.61 -0.95
C LYS A 520 -23.75 20.75 -0.08
N LYS A 521 -22.89 19.92 -0.69
CA LYS A 521 -22.06 18.93 0.01
C LYS A 521 -20.59 19.31 0.04
N HIS A 522 -20.14 20.09 -0.93
CA HIS A 522 -18.73 20.37 -1.15
C HIS A 522 -18.53 21.83 -1.56
N ASN A 523 -17.35 22.37 -1.22
CA ASN A 523 -16.90 23.65 -1.74
C ASN A 523 -16.44 23.52 -3.20
N VAL A 524 -17.39 23.39 -4.13
CA VAL A 524 -17.14 23.26 -5.57
C VAL A 524 -16.37 24.44 -6.16
N PHE A 525 -16.52 25.64 -5.59
CA PHE A 525 -15.83 26.85 -6.05
C PHE A 525 -14.32 26.79 -5.79
N HIS A 526 -13.91 26.17 -4.69
CA HIS A 526 -12.50 25.89 -4.42
C HIS A 526 -11.91 24.95 -5.47
N LEU A 527 -12.62 23.87 -5.81
CA LEU A 527 -12.18 22.93 -6.84
C LEU A 527 -12.10 23.60 -8.22
N CYS A 528 -13.12 24.34 -8.63
CA CYS A 528 -13.11 25.12 -9.86
C CYS A 528 -11.94 26.13 -9.88
N SER A 529 -11.64 26.76 -8.74
CA SER A 529 -10.48 27.66 -8.63
C SER A 529 -9.16 26.94 -8.89
N LYS A 530 -8.99 25.72 -8.36
CA LYS A 530 -7.80 24.89 -8.65
C LYS A 530 -7.69 24.56 -10.13
N ILE A 531 -8.80 24.22 -10.80
CA ILE A 531 -8.82 23.95 -12.24
C ILE A 531 -8.45 25.20 -13.04
N VAL A 532 -9.09 26.34 -12.75
CA VAL A 532 -8.82 27.61 -13.45
C VAL A 532 -7.39 28.09 -13.21
N ASN A 533 -6.81 27.85 -12.02
CA ASN A 533 -5.41 28.19 -11.76
C ASN A 533 -4.44 27.34 -12.57
N VAL A 534 -4.76 26.08 -12.88
CA VAL A 534 -3.97 25.30 -13.84
C VAL A 534 -3.99 25.98 -15.21
N PHE A 535 -5.17 26.40 -15.71
CA PHE A 535 -5.25 27.19 -16.95
C PHE A 535 -4.47 28.49 -16.87
N ASN A 536 -4.58 29.25 -15.78
CA ASN A 536 -3.84 30.50 -15.61
C ASN A 536 -2.33 30.28 -15.57
N LEU A 537 -1.84 29.13 -15.09
CA LEU A 537 -0.42 28.77 -15.14
C LEU A 537 0.05 28.60 -16.60
N PHE A 538 -0.73 27.92 -17.45
CA PHE A 538 -0.45 27.83 -18.88
C PHE A 538 -0.55 29.19 -19.59
N ILE A 539 -1.56 30.00 -19.28
CA ILE A 539 -1.76 31.34 -19.87
C ILE A 539 -0.64 32.31 -19.46
N THR A 540 -0.09 32.18 -18.24
CA THR A 540 0.89 33.16 -17.73
C THR A 540 2.33 32.72 -18.00
N TYR A 541 2.59 31.40 -17.97
CA TYR A 541 3.95 30.86 -18.03
C TYR A 541 4.13 29.76 -19.08
N GLY A 542 3.15 29.51 -19.94
CA GLY A 542 3.19 28.41 -20.91
C GLY A 542 4.38 28.49 -21.86
N ASP A 543 4.85 29.68 -22.19
CA ASP A 543 6.09 29.92 -22.97
C ASP A 543 7.34 29.28 -22.33
N THR A 544 7.35 29.12 -21.01
CA THR A 544 8.49 28.55 -20.27
C THR A 544 8.57 27.02 -20.37
N PHE A 545 7.45 26.31 -20.51
CA PHE A 545 7.42 24.83 -20.40
C PHE A 545 6.60 24.11 -21.47
N LEU A 546 5.78 24.79 -22.28
CA LEU A 546 5.15 24.15 -23.44
C LEU A 546 6.21 23.83 -24.50
N PRO A 547 6.03 22.73 -25.26
CA PRO A 547 7.05 22.26 -26.19
C PRO A 547 7.29 23.22 -27.36
N ASN A 548 6.25 23.93 -27.81
CA ASN A 548 6.31 24.85 -28.95
C ASN A 548 5.19 25.91 -28.90
N PRO A 549 5.28 26.98 -29.71
CA PRO A 549 4.23 27.99 -29.80
C PRO A 549 2.87 27.46 -30.26
N ASN A 550 2.84 26.43 -31.12
CA ASN A 550 1.56 25.86 -31.59
C ASN A 550 0.73 25.29 -30.43
N SER A 551 1.36 24.69 -29.41
CA SER A 551 0.66 24.28 -28.20
C SER A 551 0.02 25.45 -27.45
N TYR A 552 0.62 26.64 -27.53
CA TYR A 552 0.07 27.86 -26.95
C TYR A 552 -1.15 28.35 -27.75
N ASP A 553 -1.10 28.28 -29.08
CA ASP A 553 -2.24 28.57 -29.95
C ASP A 553 -3.41 27.60 -29.69
N GLU A 554 -3.13 26.30 -29.56
CA GLU A 554 -4.11 25.25 -29.26
C GLU A 554 -4.81 25.47 -27.90
N LEU A 555 -4.07 25.91 -26.88
CA LEU A 555 -4.65 26.27 -25.58
C LEU A 555 -5.71 27.37 -25.73
N TYR A 556 -5.36 28.43 -26.46
CA TYR A 556 -6.24 29.58 -26.67
C TYR A 556 -7.45 29.19 -27.51
N TYR A 557 -7.23 28.40 -28.57
CA TYR A 557 -8.30 27.79 -29.34
C TYR A 557 -9.27 27.01 -28.46
N GLU A 558 -8.80 26.13 -27.57
CA GLU A 558 -9.68 25.35 -26.70
C GLU A 558 -10.44 26.25 -25.69
N ILE A 559 -9.82 27.31 -25.15
CA ILE A 559 -10.51 28.29 -24.30
C ILE A 559 -11.65 28.99 -25.06
N ILE A 560 -11.38 29.44 -26.29
CA ILE A 560 -12.37 30.12 -27.15
C ILE A 560 -13.48 29.16 -27.55
N ARG A 561 -13.12 27.96 -28.01
CA ARG A 561 -14.09 26.91 -28.39
C ARG A 561 -15.03 26.59 -27.24
N MET A 562 -14.50 26.60 -26.02
CA MET A 562 -15.24 26.24 -24.80
C MET A 562 -15.74 27.45 -24.00
N HIS A 563 -15.83 28.64 -24.62
CA HIS A 563 -16.19 29.90 -23.97
C HIS A 563 -17.47 29.82 -23.13
N GLN A 564 -18.51 29.13 -23.60
CA GLN A 564 -19.78 28.99 -22.87
C GLN A 564 -19.59 28.32 -21.50
N THR A 565 -18.65 27.36 -21.39
CA THR A 565 -18.37 26.67 -20.12
C THR A 565 -17.81 27.65 -19.10
N PHE A 566 -16.82 28.46 -19.49
CA PHE A 566 -16.20 29.47 -18.62
C PHE A 566 -17.14 30.63 -18.32
N GLY A 567 -17.97 31.04 -19.28
CA GLY A 567 -19.03 32.04 -19.09
C GLY A 567 -20.06 31.59 -18.05
N ASN A 568 -20.57 30.36 -18.20
CA ASN A 568 -21.50 29.76 -17.23
C ASN A 568 -20.85 29.61 -15.84
N LEU A 569 -19.57 29.24 -15.79
CA LEU A 569 -18.81 29.14 -14.54
C LEU A 569 -18.68 30.49 -13.82
N TYR A 570 -18.41 31.56 -14.57
CA TYR A 570 -18.37 32.91 -14.02
C TYR A 570 -19.74 33.33 -13.47
N SER A 571 -20.82 33.11 -14.24
CA SER A 571 -22.19 33.44 -13.83
C SER A 571 -22.61 32.66 -12.58
N MET A 572 -22.26 31.37 -12.51
CA MET A 572 -22.47 30.53 -11.32
C MET A 572 -21.75 31.10 -10.10
N ALA A 573 -20.46 31.41 -10.23
CA ALA A 573 -19.67 31.97 -9.14
C ALA A 573 -20.23 33.33 -8.67
N LEU A 574 -20.56 34.23 -9.61
CA LEU A 574 -21.10 35.54 -9.31
C LEU A 574 -22.42 35.46 -8.53
N ARG A 575 -23.34 34.57 -8.91
CA ARG A 575 -24.59 34.34 -8.16
C ARG A 575 -24.32 34.03 -6.69
N TYR A 576 -23.36 33.15 -6.41
CA TYR A 576 -22.98 32.77 -5.04
C TYR A 576 -22.19 33.83 -4.28
N THR A 577 -21.70 34.88 -4.94
CA THR A 577 -21.17 36.06 -4.24
C THR A 577 -22.27 36.94 -3.65
N THR A 578 -23.45 36.92 -4.27
CA THR A 578 -24.60 37.75 -3.88
C THR A 578 -25.61 37.03 -2.99
N THR A 579 -25.66 35.69 -3.06
CA THR A 579 -26.52 34.86 -2.21
C THR A 579 -25.85 34.58 -0.86
N GLU A 580 -26.64 34.50 0.22
CA GLU A 580 -26.14 33.98 1.51
C GLU A 580 -25.74 32.50 1.35
N SER A 581 -24.43 32.25 1.28
CA SER A 581 -23.84 30.92 1.14
C SER A 581 -22.56 30.82 1.96
N GLU A 582 -22.33 29.67 2.59
CA GLU A 582 -21.08 29.35 3.30
C GLU A 582 -19.83 29.41 2.40
N HIS A 583 -20.01 29.40 1.07
CA HIS A 583 -18.91 29.39 0.10
C HIS A 583 -18.72 30.72 -0.64
N LYS A 584 -19.34 31.81 -0.15
CA LYS A 584 -19.27 33.16 -0.75
C LYS A 584 -17.84 33.61 -1.07
N ASP A 585 -16.90 33.44 -0.13
CA ASP A 585 -15.50 33.84 -0.33
C ASP A 585 -14.80 32.98 -1.38
N SER A 586 -15.12 31.69 -1.44
CA SER A 586 -14.55 30.78 -2.45
C SER A 586 -15.08 31.09 -3.84
N ALA A 587 -16.37 31.46 -3.94
CA ALA A 587 -16.98 31.93 -5.18
C ALA A 587 -16.38 33.25 -5.65
N ALA A 588 -16.14 34.21 -4.75
CA ALA A 588 -15.48 35.47 -5.07
C ALA A 588 -14.01 35.29 -5.50
N ARG A 589 -13.29 34.32 -4.93
CA ARG A 589 -11.95 33.96 -5.44
C ARG A 589 -12.01 33.38 -6.84
N LEU A 590 -12.99 32.52 -7.14
CA LEU A 590 -13.16 31.95 -8.46
C LEU A 590 -13.45 33.01 -9.53
N THR A 591 -14.29 34.01 -9.24
CA THR A 591 -14.54 35.11 -10.19
C THR A 591 -13.25 35.88 -10.52
N ASN A 592 -12.38 36.10 -9.52
CA ASN A 592 -11.07 36.71 -9.71
C ASN A 592 -10.12 35.84 -10.56
N HIS A 593 -10.07 34.53 -10.31
CA HIS A 593 -9.23 33.63 -11.11
C HIS A 593 -9.66 33.59 -12.60
N LEU A 594 -10.96 33.79 -12.88
CA LEU A 594 -11.50 33.78 -14.25
C LEU A 594 -11.20 35.02 -15.08
N VAL A 595 -10.59 36.07 -14.51
CA VAL A 595 -10.36 37.35 -15.20
C VAL A 595 -9.61 37.18 -16.52
N ASN A 596 -8.49 36.44 -16.54
CA ASN A 596 -7.68 36.27 -17.75
C ASN A 596 -8.39 35.40 -18.79
N VAL A 597 -9.01 34.29 -18.36
CA VAL A 597 -9.80 33.43 -19.25
C VAL A 597 -10.91 34.23 -19.93
N ARG A 598 -11.61 35.10 -19.18
CA ARG A 598 -12.65 35.98 -19.75
C ARG A 598 -12.08 37.05 -20.66
N ALA A 599 -10.91 37.62 -20.34
CA ALA A 599 -10.24 38.59 -21.21
C ALA A 599 -9.90 37.97 -22.58
N ILE A 600 -9.38 36.74 -22.59
CA ILE A 600 -9.11 35.96 -23.81
C ILE A 600 -10.41 35.77 -24.61
N ILE A 601 -11.46 35.24 -23.98
CA ILE A 601 -12.75 35.00 -24.63
C ILE A 601 -13.31 36.30 -25.24
N ASN A 602 -13.40 37.37 -24.46
CA ASN A 602 -13.97 38.64 -24.89
C ASN A 602 -13.14 39.32 -25.99
N HIS A 603 -11.83 39.05 -26.05
CA HIS A 603 -10.94 39.60 -27.09
C HIS A 603 -11.08 38.85 -28.42
N PHE A 604 -11.07 37.51 -28.37
CA PHE A 604 -11.03 36.71 -29.59
C PHE A 604 -12.41 36.39 -30.17
N THR A 605 -13.46 36.20 -29.37
CA THR A 605 -14.80 35.87 -29.88
C THR A 605 -15.30 36.89 -30.92
N PRO A 606 -15.27 38.22 -30.67
CA PRO A 606 -15.70 39.20 -31.67
C PRO A 606 -14.84 39.21 -32.95
N LYS A 607 -13.54 38.89 -32.82
CA LYS A 607 -12.61 38.82 -33.97
C LYS A 607 -12.87 37.60 -34.83
N VAL A 608 -13.15 36.47 -34.19
CA VAL A 608 -13.57 35.22 -34.84
C VAL A 608 -14.90 35.43 -35.57
N ASP A 609 -15.88 36.07 -34.93
CA ASP A 609 -17.18 36.41 -35.54
C ASP A 609 -17.02 37.37 -36.72
N SER A 610 -16.17 38.39 -36.59
CA SER A 610 -15.88 39.34 -37.68
C SER A 610 -15.17 38.66 -38.86
N TRP A 611 -14.25 37.74 -38.59
CA TRP A 611 -13.57 36.98 -39.65
C TRP A 611 -14.55 36.05 -40.37
N ALA A 612 -15.43 35.36 -39.63
CA ALA A 612 -16.48 34.52 -40.19
C ALA A 612 -17.43 35.32 -41.09
N ALA A 613 -17.87 36.50 -40.63
CA ALA A 613 -18.71 37.40 -41.41
C ALA A 613 -18.02 37.91 -42.68
N ALA A 614 -16.74 38.30 -42.59
CA ALA A 614 -15.95 38.77 -43.73
C ALA A 614 -15.76 37.68 -44.81
N HIS A 615 -15.64 36.42 -44.40
CA HIS A 615 -15.49 35.27 -45.31
C HIS A 615 -16.82 34.58 -45.64
N GLN A 616 -17.96 35.12 -45.19
CA GLN A 616 -19.30 34.57 -45.40
C GLN A 616 -19.45 33.09 -44.98
N GLN A 617 -18.75 32.70 -43.92
CA GLN A 617 -18.80 31.34 -43.38
C GLN A 617 -19.62 31.31 -42.08
N SER A 618 -20.55 30.37 -41.99
CA SER A 618 -21.38 30.15 -40.80
C SER A 618 -20.68 29.32 -39.71
N SER A 619 -19.66 28.54 -40.09
CA SER A 619 -18.82 27.78 -39.18
C SER A 619 -17.37 27.81 -39.65
N LEU A 620 -16.45 27.88 -38.69
CA LEU A 620 -15.01 27.94 -38.93
C LEU A 620 -14.36 26.60 -38.61
N THR A 621 -13.31 26.26 -39.35
CA THR A 621 -12.43 25.13 -39.04
C THR A 621 -11.45 25.49 -37.91
N GLU A 622 -10.85 24.48 -37.28
CA GLU A 622 -9.83 24.67 -36.24
C GLU A 622 -8.68 25.56 -36.74
N GLU A 623 -8.16 25.30 -37.94
CA GLU A 623 -7.05 26.07 -38.51
C GLU A 623 -7.43 27.53 -38.79
N GLN A 624 -8.64 27.80 -39.24
CA GLN A 624 -9.11 29.17 -39.48
C GLN A 624 -9.22 29.98 -38.17
N VAL A 625 -9.68 29.35 -37.09
CA VAL A 625 -9.70 30.01 -35.78
C VAL A 625 -8.27 30.24 -35.27
N LEU A 626 -7.37 29.27 -35.47
CA LEU A 626 -5.95 29.41 -35.10
C LEU A 626 -5.28 30.55 -35.88
N GLU A 627 -5.61 30.74 -37.16
CA GLU A 627 -5.14 31.88 -37.96
C GLU A 627 -5.54 33.22 -37.33
N VAL A 628 -6.81 33.35 -36.93
CA VAL A 628 -7.30 34.53 -36.21
C VAL A 628 -6.55 34.72 -34.89
N VAL A 629 -6.31 33.65 -34.12
CA VAL A 629 -5.59 33.71 -32.85
C VAL A 629 -4.15 34.22 -33.05
N ARG A 630 -3.40 33.61 -33.97
CA ARG A 630 -2.00 33.96 -34.28
C ARG A 630 -1.85 35.42 -34.71
N GLY A 631 -2.80 35.94 -35.50
CA GLY A 631 -2.77 37.30 -36.00
C GLY A 631 -3.15 38.40 -34.99
N ASN A 632 -3.51 38.04 -33.74
CA ASN A 632 -4.18 38.98 -32.82
C ASN A 632 -3.67 38.93 -31.37
N TYR A 633 -2.51 38.31 -31.12
CA TYR A 633 -1.88 38.25 -29.79
C TYR A 633 -1.40 39.61 -29.28
N ASP A 634 -0.90 40.47 -30.17
CA ASP A 634 -0.32 41.79 -29.89
C ASP A 634 -1.29 42.76 -29.19
N THR A 635 -2.57 42.63 -29.47
CA THR A 635 -3.64 43.47 -28.94
C THR A 635 -4.30 42.91 -27.67
N LEU A 636 -3.93 41.70 -27.24
CA LEU A 636 -4.48 41.08 -26.04
C LEU A 636 -3.77 41.60 -24.79
N THR A 637 -4.55 42.14 -23.84
CA THR A 637 -4.03 42.53 -22.52
C THR A 637 -4.54 41.58 -21.44
N LEU A 638 -3.60 40.98 -20.68
CA LEU A 638 -3.91 40.07 -19.58
C LEU A 638 -3.46 40.67 -18.25
N LYS A 639 -4.18 40.32 -17.17
CA LYS A 639 -3.80 40.70 -15.82
C LYS A 639 -2.71 39.75 -15.32
N LEU A 640 -1.61 40.30 -14.80
CA LEU A 640 -0.61 39.48 -14.11
C LEU A 640 -1.24 38.89 -12.83
N GLN A 641 -1.17 37.57 -12.70
CA GLN A 641 -1.63 36.86 -11.51
C GLN A 641 -0.43 36.36 -10.71
N ASP A 642 -0.30 36.90 -9.50
CA ASP A 642 0.76 36.52 -8.57
C ASP A 642 0.49 35.15 -7.95
N SER A 643 1.57 34.50 -7.47
CA SER A 643 1.51 33.27 -6.69
C SER A 643 0.86 32.05 -7.36
N LEU A 644 0.67 32.07 -8.68
CA LEU A 644 0.15 30.92 -9.43
C LEU A 644 1.04 29.68 -9.33
N ASP A 645 2.34 29.85 -9.09
CA ASP A 645 3.31 28.78 -8.92
C ASP A 645 3.52 28.35 -7.46
N GLN A 646 2.77 28.95 -6.53
CA GLN A 646 2.83 28.62 -5.11
C GLN A 646 1.77 27.58 -4.76
N PHE A 647 2.19 26.57 -4.01
CA PHE A 647 1.32 25.55 -3.45
C PHE A 647 1.67 25.31 -1.98
N GLU A 648 0.69 24.86 -1.21
CA GLU A 648 0.91 24.43 0.16
C GLU A 648 1.71 23.12 0.14
N ARG A 649 2.87 23.12 0.81
CA ARG A 649 3.72 21.93 0.98
C ARG A 649 2.96 20.84 1.73
N TYR A 650 3.20 19.59 1.39
CA TYR A 650 2.57 18.47 2.08
C TYR A 650 3.04 18.41 3.54
N THR A 651 2.08 18.32 4.45
CA THR A 651 2.33 18.13 5.88
C THR A 651 1.37 17.09 6.43
N GLU A 652 1.90 16.00 6.98
CA GLU A 652 1.11 14.95 7.61
C GLU A 652 0.30 15.49 8.79
N LYS A 653 0.93 16.27 9.69
CA LYS A 653 0.28 16.90 10.85
C LYS A 653 -0.17 18.33 10.50
N PRO A 654 -1.41 18.73 10.88
CA PRO A 654 -2.45 17.96 11.59
C PRO A 654 -3.43 17.20 10.68
N LYS A 655 -3.37 17.41 9.36
CA LYS A 655 -4.44 17.04 8.42
C LYS A 655 -4.66 15.53 8.26
N GLU A 656 -3.59 14.74 8.24
CA GLU A 656 -3.66 13.30 7.93
C GLU A 656 -3.58 12.40 9.16
N VAL A 657 -3.34 12.96 10.36
CA VAL A 657 -3.20 12.19 11.61
C VAL A 657 -4.37 11.22 11.84
N PRO A 658 -5.66 11.62 11.71
CA PRO A 658 -6.77 10.69 11.90
C PRO A 658 -6.79 9.56 10.88
N PHE A 659 -6.41 9.86 9.63
CA PHE A 659 -6.36 8.89 8.55
C PHE A 659 -5.29 7.82 8.82
N PHE A 660 -4.05 8.23 9.11
CA PHE A 660 -2.96 7.30 9.42
C PHE A 660 -3.21 6.52 10.71
N THR A 661 -3.81 7.14 11.73
CA THR A 661 -4.18 6.43 12.97
C THR A 661 -5.14 5.28 12.69
N ASN A 662 -6.16 5.49 11.86
CA ASN A 662 -7.12 4.44 11.50
C ASN A 662 -6.51 3.38 10.56
N LEU A 663 -5.67 3.80 9.61
CA LEU A 663 -4.94 2.91 8.72
C LEU A 663 -4.04 1.95 9.51
N VAL A 664 -3.26 2.48 10.46
CA VAL A 664 -2.36 1.67 11.30
C VAL A 664 -3.15 0.65 12.14
N ARG A 665 -4.30 1.04 12.70
CA ARG A 665 -5.19 0.09 13.41
C ARG A 665 -5.65 -1.06 12.50
N SER A 666 -6.05 -0.75 11.26
CA SER A 666 -6.43 -1.76 10.26
C SER A 666 -5.27 -2.71 9.97
N ILE A 667 -4.07 -2.17 9.72
CA ILE A 667 -2.86 -2.95 9.46
C ILE A 667 -2.53 -3.86 10.64
N ILE A 668 -2.55 -3.34 11.87
CA ILE A 668 -2.29 -4.13 13.09
C ILE A 668 -3.22 -5.35 13.17
N CYS A 669 -4.52 -5.16 12.90
CA CYS A 669 -5.48 -6.25 12.88
C CYS A 669 -5.16 -7.32 11.83
N ASP A 670 -4.76 -6.91 10.63
CA ASP A 670 -4.40 -7.84 9.55
C ASP A 670 -3.07 -8.56 9.82
N VAL A 671 -2.08 -7.86 10.39
CA VAL A 671 -0.82 -8.47 10.80
C VAL A 671 -1.04 -9.51 11.90
N ARG A 672 -1.87 -9.22 12.91
CA ARG A 672 -2.23 -10.19 13.95
C ARG A 672 -2.81 -11.49 13.39
N LYS A 673 -3.69 -11.40 12.38
CA LYS A 673 -4.23 -12.57 11.69
C LYS A 673 -3.17 -13.33 10.91
N SER A 674 -2.19 -12.63 10.33
CA SER A 674 -1.11 -13.28 9.58
C SER A 674 -0.14 -14.05 10.48
N VAL A 675 0.12 -13.54 11.69
CA VAL A 675 1.08 -14.15 12.62
C VAL A 675 0.45 -15.21 13.52
N SER A 676 -0.87 -15.39 13.54
CA SER A 676 -1.52 -16.39 14.41
C SER A 676 -1.17 -17.85 14.04
N ASN A 677 -0.90 -18.13 12.76
CA ASN A 677 -0.65 -19.48 12.23
C ASN A 677 0.84 -19.87 12.21
N LEU A 678 1.53 -19.80 13.36
CA LEU A 678 2.95 -20.18 13.47
C LEU A 678 3.21 -21.70 13.52
N SER A 679 2.17 -22.51 13.75
CA SER A 679 2.31 -23.96 13.99
C SER A 679 2.88 -24.73 12.79
N THR A 680 2.50 -24.35 11.57
CA THR A 680 3.01 -24.98 10.33
C THR A 680 4.48 -24.63 10.10
N GLN A 681 4.84 -23.35 10.25
CA GLN A 681 6.23 -22.88 10.11
C GLN A 681 7.17 -23.50 11.16
N HIS A 682 6.65 -23.76 12.36
CA HIS A 682 7.38 -24.44 13.41
C HIS A 682 7.75 -25.89 13.05
N GLN A 683 6.85 -26.62 12.37
CA GLN A 683 7.15 -27.99 11.94
C GLN A 683 8.24 -28.02 10.87
N GLU A 684 8.18 -27.10 9.90
CA GLU A 684 9.19 -26.97 8.85
C GLU A 684 10.55 -26.60 9.42
N LEU A 685 10.60 -25.65 10.37
CA LEU A 685 11.84 -25.24 11.03
C LEU A 685 12.46 -26.35 11.88
N LEU A 686 11.65 -27.09 12.64
CA LEU A 686 12.17 -28.22 13.41
C LEU A 686 12.66 -29.36 12.50
N GLN A 687 12.02 -29.57 11.35
CA GLN A 687 12.50 -30.51 10.34
C GLN A 687 13.84 -30.06 9.76
N GLU A 688 13.96 -28.79 9.35
CA GLU A 688 15.20 -28.19 8.87
C GLU A 688 16.35 -28.39 9.88
N LEU A 689 16.10 -28.06 11.15
CA LEU A 689 17.09 -28.23 12.22
C LEU A 689 17.46 -29.69 12.47
N SER A 690 16.51 -30.61 12.35
CA SER A 690 16.77 -32.05 12.49
C SER A 690 17.58 -32.65 11.33
N THR A 691 17.63 -31.96 10.18
CA THR A 691 18.46 -32.37 9.03
C THR A 691 19.86 -31.77 9.04
N ILE A 692 20.09 -30.73 9.85
CA ILE A 692 21.38 -30.04 10.02
C ILE A 692 22.15 -30.59 11.24
N SER A 693 21.43 -31.24 12.18
CA SER A 693 21.97 -31.98 13.33
C SER A 693 22.41 -33.38 12.92
#